data_AF-A0A8S1TBV1-F1
#
_entry.id   AF-A0A8S1TBV1-F1
#
_cell.length_a   1.000
_cell.length_b   1.000
_cell.length_c   1.000
_cell.angle_alpha   90.00
_cell.angle_beta   90.00
_cell.angle_gamma   90.00
#
_symmetry.space_group_name_H-M   'P 1'
#
loop_
_entity.id
_entity.type
_entity.pdbx_description
1 polymer ?
#
loop_
_entity_poly.entity_id
_entity_poly.type
_entity_poly.pdbx_seq_one_letter_code
_entity_poly.pdbx_strand_id
1 'polypeptide(L)'
;MQIQSFDELATEKELKLFGKTTAQKFQRLKIIIIGLSSLGLEIAKHISTQQPELITLCDQQSQRLKQCEQLLKINNVTQIETLEMSYKDNEILQKVDKHDLTIICDIQSLNFAISVSEHLRQNSSKNQKYNKGVIWTCTFGFICLKFSDFGQGFKVFDRDGVQPFPYHITNITNSNPGIVKIHESIPHNYKTGDFVRISNVEGMTQVNGPEARPIKVMSPTEFSIEYTQHYNKYLAGGLVQLTKVPFKYHFQKLSESIYKPNTLKTNEDKVVYSTVIANLQLLDQTTKPQNEQEIINIALAIYKTFDLDQFDVQLCQKTIKFMQTTKYPVISLWAGYCSLEVVKFTGKFTPQECSFIQFVSDIDSDDQQIKVKLQSLNALVIGSGGTGCEVVRLFSLMECCTQPNSKLTILDDDIVRKYTLGTHYWFNQQTLGKAKADVAQEQAQFLCNTMNIEVDRSKFSEKSEIIVKQHDIIFSAINNQTSRLLIQQQAQKHNKILFDQILNGLKAYTQFGKPNQQLQIQETLKNVYNVDQDTYKKFPYLPIHCVLWAKEVFDNSFVGFVTDFQKFLQDRNGYLQNFDEPDVVDNYHIRAHVINRISKPGFNLTLDKILSLSKELYEFHFEFKINELLKKYPTDALECVWTGYKKIPQPIKFDSNNMDHVAYIQITTLLISKLFNISASAVFKQEYVIDKLQQMTENYWNLTNPLVPTPVEYSSQNKPQFLNFDDDQVRGLYVRCIHSLTNLRCKNYNLQPIPLYKVQKYALEMHRSNPIMHSIIVGWMGIELNKYLYGNCKQRNMHIDINNNILEFI
;
A
#
# COMPACT_ATOMS: atom_id res chain seq x y z
N MET A 1 29.10 -8.32 -2.54
CA MET A 1 27.77 -7.67 -2.62
C MET A 1 28.02 -6.17 -2.45
N GLN A 2 27.92 -5.38 -3.52
CA GLN A 2 28.06 -3.92 -3.42
C GLN A 2 26.86 -3.36 -2.62
N ILE A 3 27.15 -2.44 -1.71
CA ILE A 3 26.16 -1.78 -0.87
C ILE A 3 25.30 -0.90 -1.79
N GLN A 4 24.07 -1.33 -2.09
CA GLN A 4 23.09 -0.45 -2.75
C GLN A 4 22.90 0.82 -1.92
N SER A 5 22.96 1.99 -2.56
CA SER A 5 22.80 3.30 -1.93
C SER A 5 21.35 3.55 -1.48
N PHE A 6 21.13 4.59 -0.66
CA PHE A 6 19.78 5.01 -0.25
C PHE A 6 18.90 5.38 -1.45
N ASP A 7 19.49 6.00 -2.48
CA ASP A 7 18.79 6.43 -3.70
C ASP A 7 18.24 5.23 -4.49
N GLU A 8 19.00 4.13 -4.53
CA GLU A 8 18.53 2.90 -5.16
C GLU A 8 17.29 2.34 -4.43
N LEU A 9 17.22 2.42 -3.10
CA LEU A 9 16.10 1.90 -2.31
C LEU A 9 14.84 2.77 -2.39
N ALA A 10 14.99 4.10 -2.38
CA ALA A 10 13.88 5.04 -2.54
C ALA A 10 13.29 4.92 -3.96
N THR A 11 14.15 4.96 -4.98
CA THR A 11 13.78 4.70 -6.38
C THR A 11 13.13 3.31 -6.52
N GLU A 12 13.62 2.28 -5.83
CA GLU A 12 13.04 0.94 -5.86
C GLU A 12 11.62 0.89 -5.27
N LYS A 13 11.29 1.71 -4.27
CA LYS A 13 9.93 1.78 -3.70
C LYS A 13 8.94 2.46 -4.64
N GLU A 14 9.33 3.57 -5.24
CA GLU A 14 8.52 4.22 -6.27
C GLU A 14 8.34 3.33 -7.50
N LEU A 15 9.43 2.69 -7.94
CA LEU A 15 9.41 1.66 -8.98
C LEU A 15 8.38 0.57 -8.67
N LYS A 16 8.31 0.14 -7.41
CA LYS A 16 7.38 -0.88 -6.94
C LYS A 16 5.94 -0.38 -6.87
N LEU A 17 5.68 0.86 -6.45
CA LEU A 17 4.33 1.41 -6.29
C LEU A 17 3.75 1.94 -7.60
N PHE A 18 4.49 2.78 -8.31
CA PHE A 18 4.00 3.52 -9.47
C PHE A 18 4.48 2.97 -10.82
N GLY A 19 5.59 2.23 -10.82
CA GLY A 19 6.21 1.63 -12.00
C GLY A 19 7.39 2.45 -12.54
N LYS A 20 8.21 1.80 -13.37
CA LYS A 20 9.47 2.35 -13.90
C LYS A 20 9.31 3.66 -14.66
N THR A 21 8.33 3.74 -15.53
CA THR A 21 8.09 4.95 -16.32
C THR A 21 7.74 6.15 -15.44
N THR A 22 6.96 5.93 -14.38
CA THR A 22 6.56 6.99 -13.44
C THR A 22 7.75 7.45 -12.60
N ALA A 23 8.51 6.53 -12.01
CA ALA A 23 9.72 6.84 -11.24
C ALA A 23 10.75 7.63 -12.08
N GLN A 24 10.96 7.24 -13.34
CA GLN A 24 11.86 7.96 -14.24
C GLN A 24 11.38 9.36 -14.61
N LYS A 25 10.05 9.59 -14.64
CA LYS A 25 9.50 10.93 -14.85
C LYS A 25 9.72 11.80 -13.62
N PHE A 26 9.49 11.25 -12.42
CA PHE A 26 9.74 11.95 -11.15
C PHE A 26 11.16 12.50 -11.06
N GLN A 27 12.17 11.66 -11.34
CA GLN A 27 13.59 12.02 -11.32
C GLN A 27 14.00 13.14 -12.30
N ARG A 28 13.08 13.60 -13.17
CA ARG A 28 13.28 14.70 -14.12
C ARG A 28 12.41 15.92 -13.81
N LEU A 29 11.55 15.84 -12.79
CA LEU A 29 10.66 16.93 -12.44
C LEU A 29 11.40 18.01 -11.68
N LYS A 30 11.18 19.26 -12.09
CA LYS A 30 11.55 20.46 -11.34
C LYS A 30 10.30 21.02 -10.68
N ILE A 31 10.30 21.06 -9.36
CA ILE A 31 9.15 21.46 -8.55
C ILE A 31 9.51 22.69 -7.74
N ILE A 32 8.66 23.71 -7.79
CA ILE A 32 8.74 24.86 -6.87
C ILE A 32 7.56 24.81 -5.89
N ILE A 33 7.86 24.95 -4.60
CA ILE A 33 6.87 25.01 -3.52
C ILE A 33 6.89 26.42 -2.95
N ILE A 34 5.79 27.14 -3.11
CA ILE A 34 5.61 28.53 -2.67
C ILE A 34 4.69 28.54 -1.44
N GLY A 35 5.23 29.02 -0.33
CA GLY A 35 4.59 28.95 0.98
C GLY A 35 5.01 27.69 1.75
N LEU A 36 5.74 27.88 2.84
CA LEU A 36 6.28 26.84 3.72
C LEU A 36 5.71 26.96 5.13
N SER A 37 4.41 27.26 5.21
CA SER A 37 3.61 26.99 6.41
C SER A 37 3.68 25.50 6.79
N SER A 38 2.98 25.10 7.85
CA SER A 38 2.86 23.68 8.23
C SER A 38 2.39 22.78 7.07
N LEU A 39 1.47 23.26 6.21
CA LEU A 39 1.03 22.52 5.02
C LEU A 39 2.13 22.41 3.98
N GLY A 40 2.80 23.52 3.66
CA GLY A 40 3.87 23.56 2.66
C GLY A 40 5.07 22.70 3.06
N LEU A 41 5.46 22.73 4.34
CA LEU A 41 6.52 21.90 4.89
C LEU A 41 6.17 20.40 4.82
N GLU A 42 4.92 20.04 5.11
CA GLU A 42 4.44 18.66 5.02
C GLU A 42 4.43 18.14 3.57
N ILE A 43 3.98 18.97 2.63
CA ILE A 43 4.01 18.65 1.20
C ILE A 43 5.45 18.51 0.71
N ALA A 44 6.36 19.40 1.12
CA ALA A 44 7.78 19.32 0.79
C ALA A 44 8.40 18.03 1.32
N LYS A 45 8.09 17.64 2.56
CA LYS A 45 8.49 16.35 3.17
C LYS A 45 8.05 15.19 2.27
N HIS A 46 6.79 15.13 1.86
CA HIS A 46 6.28 14.06 1.00
C HIS A 46 6.97 14.02 -0.37
N ILE A 47 7.07 15.17 -1.04
CA ILE A 47 7.68 15.27 -2.38
C ILE A 47 9.16 14.88 -2.34
N SER A 48 9.87 15.21 -1.26
CA SER A 48 11.28 14.82 -1.11
C SER A 48 11.50 13.31 -1.13
N THR A 49 10.53 12.53 -0.64
CA THR A 49 10.60 11.06 -0.70
C THR A 49 10.48 10.51 -2.12
N GLN A 50 10.01 11.34 -3.06
CA GLN A 50 9.84 10.98 -4.47
C GLN A 50 11.05 11.35 -5.36
N GLN A 51 12.12 11.90 -4.76
CA GLN A 51 13.39 12.24 -5.42
C GLN A 51 13.26 12.97 -6.78
N PRO A 52 12.57 14.13 -6.84
CA PRO A 52 12.55 14.94 -8.06
C PRO A 52 13.95 15.49 -8.39
N GLU A 53 14.17 15.93 -9.63
CA GLU A 53 15.45 16.50 -10.07
C GLU A 53 15.85 17.69 -9.20
N LEU A 54 14.89 18.59 -8.98
CA LEU A 54 15.06 19.84 -8.23
C LEU A 54 13.80 20.15 -7.40
N ILE A 55 14.01 20.51 -6.13
CA ILE A 55 13.01 21.16 -5.29
C ILE A 55 13.46 22.59 -4.99
N THR A 56 12.69 23.56 -5.44
CA THR A 56 12.90 24.97 -5.09
C THR A 56 11.89 25.39 -4.03
N LEU A 57 12.39 25.75 -2.86
CA LEU A 57 11.63 26.19 -1.70
C LEU A 57 11.50 27.71 -1.73
N CYS A 58 10.27 28.23 -1.75
CA CYS A 58 10.00 29.66 -1.80
C CYS A 58 9.10 30.08 -0.63
N ASP A 59 9.60 30.98 0.22
CA ASP A 59 8.83 31.55 1.33
C ASP A 59 9.35 32.98 1.63
N GLN A 60 8.54 33.77 2.33
CA GLN A 60 8.93 35.10 2.80
C GLN A 60 9.85 35.07 4.04
N GLN A 61 9.92 33.95 4.75
CA GLN A 61 10.65 33.80 6.00
C GLN A 61 11.87 32.88 5.85
N SER A 62 13.07 33.47 5.91
CA SER A 62 14.34 32.73 5.90
C SER A 62 14.43 31.58 6.92
N GLN A 63 13.81 31.71 8.09
CA GLN A 63 13.82 30.66 9.11
C GLN A 63 13.07 29.40 8.66
N ARG A 64 11.92 29.56 8.01
CA ARG A 64 11.13 28.42 7.47
C ARG A 64 11.87 27.73 6.33
N LEU A 65 12.53 28.51 5.47
CA LEU A 65 13.39 27.98 4.42
C LEU A 65 14.49 27.08 4.99
N LYS A 66 15.24 27.58 5.99
CA LYS A 66 16.30 26.82 6.67
C LYS A 66 15.77 25.53 7.31
N GLN A 67 14.63 25.61 8.00
CA GLN A 67 14.01 24.45 8.65
C GLN A 67 13.60 23.39 7.61
N CYS A 68 12.94 23.81 6.53
CA CYS A 68 12.51 22.90 5.49
C CYS A 68 13.72 22.29 4.76
N GLU A 69 14.73 23.09 4.41
CA GLU A 69 15.96 22.62 3.78
C GLU A 69 16.67 21.55 4.62
N GLN A 70 16.80 21.77 5.94
CA GLN A 70 17.37 20.79 6.87
C GLN A 70 16.56 19.49 6.90
N LEU A 71 15.23 19.58 6.93
CA LEU A 71 14.35 18.41 6.89
C LEU A 71 14.53 17.61 5.60
N LEU A 72 14.65 18.28 4.45
CA LEU A 72 14.78 17.61 3.16
C LEU A 72 16.17 16.98 2.97
N LYS A 73 17.23 17.57 3.53
CA LYS A 73 18.60 17.00 3.49
C LYS A 73 18.70 15.63 4.15
N ILE A 74 17.88 15.35 5.18
CA ILE A 74 17.82 14.03 5.83
C ILE A 74 17.37 12.93 4.84
N ASN A 75 16.58 13.31 3.83
CA ASN A 75 16.06 12.40 2.81
C ASN A 75 16.98 12.26 1.58
N ASN A 76 18.23 12.76 1.64
CA ASN A 76 19.21 12.72 0.55
C ASN A 76 18.66 13.26 -0.79
N VAL A 77 17.84 14.32 -0.76
CA VAL A 77 17.36 14.97 -1.99
C VAL A 77 18.55 15.51 -2.78
N THR A 78 18.56 15.24 -4.10
CA THR A 78 19.69 15.53 -4.99
C THR A 78 19.98 17.02 -5.13
N GLN A 79 18.95 17.86 -5.29
CA GLN A 79 19.11 19.32 -5.43
C GLN A 79 17.97 20.07 -4.74
N ILE A 80 18.33 20.97 -3.83
CA ILE A 80 17.41 21.87 -3.15
C ILE A 80 17.91 23.30 -3.38
N GLU A 81 17.02 24.17 -3.84
CA GLU A 81 17.24 25.62 -3.91
C GLU A 81 16.30 26.32 -2.94
N THR A 82 16.73 27.46 -2.41
CA THR A 82 15.91 28.32 -1.54
C THR A 82 15.76 29.70 -2.16
N LEU A 83 14.55 30.25 -2.13
CA LEU A 83 14.19 31.56 -2.66
C LEU A 83 13.40 32.34 -1.61
N GLU A 84 14.06 33.30 -0.94
CA GLU A 84 13.38 34.23 -0.05
C GLU A 84 12.76 35.37 -0.87
N MET A 85 11.43 35.32 -1.05
CA MET A 85 10.74 36.24 -1.96
C MET A 85 9.35 36.62 -1.44
N SER A 86 8.92 37.84 -1.77
CA SER A 86 7.56 38.29 -1.51
C SER A 86 6.57 37.72 -2.52
N TYR A 87 5.42 37.22 -2.07
CA TYR A 87 4.37 36.70 -2.96
C TYR A 87 3.75 37.75 -3.88
N LYS A 88 4.02 39.04 -3.67
CA LYS A 88 3.59 40.14 -4.55
C LYS A 88 4.60 40.49 -5.64
N ASP A 89 5.74 39.80 -5.66
CA ASP A 89 6.83 40.09 -6.58
C ASP A 89 6.58 39.42 -7.94
N ASN A 90 6.57 40.22 -9.00
CA ASN A 90 6.44 39.73 -10.37
C ASN A 90 7.62 38.83 -10.79
N GLU A 91 8.76 38.90 -10.09
CA GLU A 91 9.87 37.98 -10.31
C GLU A 91 9.50 36.52 -10.03
N ILE A 92 8.50 36.25 -9.18
CA ILE A 92 8.04 34.87 -8.93
C ILE A 92 7.56 34.23 -10.23
N LEU A 93 6.88 34.99 -11.11
CA LEU A 93 6.40 34.48 -12.39
C LEU A 93 7.55 34.00 -13.30
N GLN A 94 8.70 34.67 -13.23
CA GLN A 94 9.90 34.25 -13.98
C GLN A 94 10.56 33.00 -13.36
N LYS A 95 10.43 32.81 -12.04
CA LYS A 95 10.97 31.63 -11.34
C LYS A 95 10.12 30.40 -11.58
N VAL A 96 8.78 30.50 -11.48
CA VAL A 96 7.87 29.37 -11.76
C VAL A 96 8.01 28.89 -13.20
N ASP A 97 8.41 29.77 -14.13
CA ASP A 97 8.66 29.38 -15.50
C ASP A 97 9.84 28.41 -15.70
N LYS A 98 10.74 28.30 -14.73
CA LYS A 98 11.88 27.36 -14.78
C LYS A 98 11.52 25.96 -14.27
N HIS A 99 10.28 25.76 -13.82
CA HIS A 99 9.80 24.54 -13.18
C HIS A 99 8.70 23.89 -14.01
N ASP A 100 8.55 22.57 -13.86
CA ASP A 100 7.47 21.80 -14.49
C ASP A 100 6.17 21.91 -13.68
N LEU A 101 6.28 21.91 -12.34
CA LEU A 101 5.14 21.97 -11.44
C LEU A 101 5.35 23.03 -10.37
N THR A 102 4.37 23.90 -10.21
CA THR A 102 4.30 24.88 -9.11
C THR A 102 3.27 24.43 -8.08
N ILE A 103 3.63 24.46 -6.81
CA ILE A 103 2.73 24.14 -5.70
C ILE A 103 2.64 25.36 -4.80
N ILE A 104 1.45 25.91 -4.63
CA ILE A 104 1.16 27.09 -3.82
C ILE A 104 0.43 26.63 -2.56
N CYS A 105 1.03 26.82 -1.39
CA CYS A 105 0.54 26.27 -0.11
C CYS A 105 0.19 27.37 0.88
N ASP A 106 -1.04 27.39 1.39
CA ASP A 106 -1.56 28.34 2.39
C ASP A 106 -1.35 29.82 2.06
N ILE A 107 -1.14 30.16 0.78
CA ILE A 107 -1.16 31.55 0.33
C ILE A 107 -2.63 31.91 0.08
N GLN A 108 -3.20 32.63 1.04
CA GLN A 108 -4.60 33.05 1.08
C GLN A 108 -4.87 34.28 0.19
N SER A 109 -4.36 34.25 -1.05
CA SER A 109 -4.63 35.25 -2.09
C SER A 109 -5.08 34.54 -3.35
N LEU A 110 -6.34 34.73 -3.71
CA LEU A 110 -6.93 34.12 -4.89
C LEU A 110 -6.36 34.76 -6.16
N ASN A 111 -6.20 36.09 -6.16
CA ASN A 111 -5.57 36.83 -7.26
C ASN A 111 -4.16 36.33 -7.57
N PHE A 112 -3.35 36.05 -6.53
CA PHE A 112 -2.02 35.48 -6.73
C PHE A 112 -2.09 34.10 -7.38
N ALA A 113 -2.91 33.18 -6.84
CA ALA A 113 -3.06 31.84 -7.39
C ALA A 113 -3.55 31.83 -8.85
N ILE A 114 -4.53 32.69 -9.17
CA ILE A 114 -5.02 32.89 -10.55
C ILE A 114 -3.90 33.41 -11.45
N SER A 115 -3.15 34.42 -11.02
CA SER A 115 -2.07 35.01 -11.82
C SER A 115 -1.00 33.98 -12.20
N VAL A 116 -0.59 33.12 -11.26
CA VAL A 116 0.39 32.05 -11.51
C VAL A 116 -0.20 30.99 -12.46
N SER A 117 -1.45 30.56 -12.24
CA SER A 117 -2.14 29.60 -13.11
C SER A 117 -2.24 30.10 -14.56
N GLU A 118 -2.68 31.34 -14.76
CA GLU A 118 -2.85 31.92 -16.10
C GLU A 118 -1.51 32.13 -16.80
N HIS A 119 -0.49 32.60 -16.08
CA HIS A 119 0.88 32.73 -16.60
C HIS A 119 1.43 31.40 -17.13
N LEU A 120 1.30 30.32 -16.34
CA LEU A 120 1.76 28.99 -16.75
C LEU A 120 0.98 28.42 -17.95
N ARG A 121 -0.32 28.69 -18.06
CA ARG A 121 -1.13 28.32 -19.25
C ARG A 121 -0.66 29.02 -20.52
N GLN A 122 -0.40 30.32 -20.44
CA GLN A 122 0.05 31.12 -21.58
C GLN A 122 1.41 30.64 -22.09
N ASN A 123 2.35 30.35 -21.19
CA ASN A 123 3.69 29.89 -21.56
C ASN A 123 3.72 28.43 -22.04
N SER A 124 2.87 27.55 -21.50
CA SER A 124 2.76 26.17 -21.98
C SER A 124 2.29 26.13 -23.44
N SER A 125 1.36 27.01 -23.82
CA SER A 125 0.81 27.10 -25.17
C SER A 125 1.85 27.55 -26.22
N LYS A 126 2.80 28.40 -25.82
CA LYS A 126 3.85 28.92 -26.70
C LYS A 126 4.97 27.91 -26.97
N ASN A 127 5.34 27.11 -25.96
CA ASN A 127 6.55 26.28 -26.03
C ASN A 127 6.31 24.84 -26.52
N GLN A 128 5.05 24.35 -26.62
CA GLN A 128 4.59 23.03 -27.13
C GLN A 128 5.31 21.75 -26.63
N LYS A 129 6.40 21.88 -25.87
CA LYS A 129 7.37 20.82 -25.58
C LYS A 129 7.31 20.33 -24.12
N TYR A 130 6.74 21.13 -23.21
CA TYR A 130 6.64 20.83 -21.78
C TYR A 130 5.26 21.21 -21.25
N ASN A 131 4.58 20.29 -20.56
CA ASN A 131 3.38 20.61 -19.79
C ASN A 131 3.84 21.26 -18.50
N LYS A 132 3.46 22.52 -18.24
CA LYS A 132 3.58 23.12 -16.91
C LYS A 132 2.27 22.95 -16.15
N GLY A 133 2.37 22.73 -14.85
CA GLY A 133 1.21 22.58 -13.97
C GLY A 133 1.28 23.46 -12.75
N VAL A 134 0.11 23.73 -12.17
CA VAL A 134 -0.01 24.35 -10.85
C VAL A 134 -0.95 23.53 -9.95
N ILE A 135 -0.60 23.45 -8.67
CA ILE A 135 -1.47 22.99 -7.60
C ILE A 135 -1.54 24.13 -6.59
N TRP A 136 -2.72 24.70 -6.37
CA TRP A 136 -2.95 25.65 -5.29
C TRP A 136 -3.76 24.97 -4.20
N THR A 137 -3.29 25.03 -2.96
CA THR A 137 -3.89 24.33 -1.84
C THR A 137 -3.82 25.15 -0.55
N CYS A 138 -4.87 25.09 0.24
CA CYS A 138 -4.98 25.78 1.52
C CYS A 138 -5.68 24.89 2.55
N THR A 139 -5.29 25.08 3.80
CA THR A 139 -6.00 24.59 4.98
C THR A 139 -6.51 25.76 5.82
N PHE A 140 -7.75 25.68 6.28
CA PHE A 140 -8.36 26.66 7.18
C PHE A 140 -9.01 25.92 8.35
N GLY A 141 -8.24 25.67 9.42
CA GLY A 141 -8.69 24.84 10.54
C GLY A 141 -9.10 23.44 10.10
N PHE A 142 -10.41 23.17 10.11
CA PHE A 142 -11.03 21.90 9.72
C PHE A 142 -11.47 21.85 8.24
N ILE A 143 -10.95 22.75 7.41
CA ILE A 143 -11.35 22.92 6.02
C ILE A 143 -10.13 22.79 5.11
N CYS A 144 -10.33 22.12 3.99
CA CYS A 144 -9.33 21.79 3.01
C CYS A 144 -9.81 22.21 1.62
N LEU A 145 -8.97 22.96 0.90
CA LEU A 145 -9.26 23.40 -0.46
C LEU A 145 -8.03 23.16 -1.35
N LYS A 146 -8.25 22.59 -2.53
CA LYS A 146 -7.19 22.35 -3.53
C LYS A 146 -7.75 22.54 -4.92
N PHE A 147 -6.98 23.23 -5.75
CA PHE A 147 -7.13 23.29 -7.19
C PHE A 147 -5.88 22.77 -7.87
N SER A 148 -6.06 22.04 -8.96
CA SER A 148 -5.00 21.53 -9.81
C SER A 148 -5.31 21.91 -11.25
N ASP A 149 -4.30 22.40 -11.95
CA ASP A 149 -4.40 22.81 -13.34
C ASP A 149 -3.13 22.44 -14.08
N PHE A 150 -3.23 21.40 -14.91
CA PHE A 150 -2.11 20.91 -15.74
C PHE A 150 -2.29 21.26 -17.22
N GLY A 151 -3.13 22.26 -17.51
CA GLY A 151 -3.37 22.80 -18.83
C GLY A 151 -4.38 22.03 -19.68
N GLN A 152 -4.48 22.45 -20.94
CA GLN A 152 -5.39 21.87 -21.93
C GLN A 152 -4.77 20.63 -22.58
N GLY A 153 -5.46 19.50 -22.52
CA GLY A 153 -5.03 18.27 -23.18
C GLY A 153 -3.90 17.52 -22.47
N PHE A 154 -3.82 17.64 -21.14
CA PHE A 154 -2.90 16.89 -20.30
C PHE A 154 -3.01 15.38 -20.56
N LYS A 155 -1.90 14.71 -20.86
CA LYS A 155 -1.92 13.29 -21.24
C LYS A 155 -1.87 12.39 -20.02
N VAL A 156 -2.93 11.61 -19.82
CA VAL A 156 -2.98 10.54 -18.82
C VAL A 156 -2.72 9.21 -19.52
N PHE A 157 -1.65 8.53 -19.14
CA PHE A 157 -1.19 7.27 -19.76
C PHE A 157 -1.80 6.05 -19.08
N ASP A 158 -2.14 6.18 -17.81
CA ASP A 158 -2.67 5.10 -17.00
C ASP A 158 -3.70 5.69 -16.03
N ARG A 159 -4.97 5.31 -16.17
CA ARG A 159 -6.09 5.90 -15.41
C ARG A 159 -6.12 5.50 -13.94
N ASP A 160 -5.70 4.27 -13.66
CA ASP A 160 -6.04 3.55 -12.42
C ASP A 160 -4.89 2.70 -11.86
N GLY A 161 -3.76 2.59 -12.56
CA GLY A 161 -2.65 1.73 -12.16
C GLY A 161 -2.95 0.23 -12.14
N VAL A 162 -4.18 -0.19 -12.47
CA VAL A 162 -4.60 -1.60 -12.45
C VAL A 162 -3.91 -2.32 -13.59
N GLN A 163 -3.23 -3.43 -13.31
CA GLN A 163 -2.60 -4.21 -14.37
C GLN A 163 -3.68 -4.81 -15.28
N PRO A 164 -3.59 -4.65 -16.61
CA PRO A 164 -4.61 -5.19 -17.50
C PRO A 164 -4.72 -6.71 -17.38
N PHE A 165 -5.88 -7.19 -16.95
CA PHE A 165 -6.18 -8.62 -16.83
C PHE A 165 -6.64 -9.18 -18.19
N PRO A 166 -6.05 -10.29 -18.67
CA PRO A 166 -6.51 -10.96 -19.88
C PRO A 166 -7.74 -11.83 -19.58
N TYR A 167 -8.79 -11.72 -20.40
CA TYR A 167 -10.01 -12.52 -20.31
C TYR A 167 -10.10 -13.55 -21.42
N HIS A 168 -10.63 -14.73 -21.11
CA HIS A 168 -10.90 -15.77 -22.11
C HIS A 168 -12.18 -15.46 -22.88
N ILE A 169 -12.09 -15.50 -24.21
CA ILE A 169 -13.22 -15.35 -25.10
C ILE A 169 -13.92 -16.71 -25.23
N THR A 170 -15.25 -16.70 -25.15
CA THR A 170 -16.09 -17.89 -25.36
C THR A 170 -16.81 -17.85 -26.69
N ASN A 171 -17.12 -16.64 -27.20
CA ASN A 171 -17.75 -16.47 -28.51
C ASN A 171 -17.50 -15.08 -29.10
N ILE A 172 -17.52 -14.98 -30.43
CA ILE A 172 -17.60 -13.71 -31.16
C ILE A 172 -18.66 -13.82 -32.26
N THR A 173 -19.66 -12.94 -32.25
CA THR A 173 -20.71 -12.93 -33.26
C THR A 173 -20.22 -12.33 -34.59
N ASN A 174 -20.79 -12.79 -35.71
CA ASN A 174 -20.68 -12.13 -37.02
C ASN A 174 -21.82 -11.12 -37.18
N SER A 175 -21.71 -9.93 -36.59
CA SER A 175 -22.78 -8.92 -36.53
C SER A 175 -22.28 -7.48 -36.67
N ASN A 176 -23.21 -6.51 -36.64
CA ASN A 176 -22.91 -5.08 -36.61
C ASN A 176 -23.59 -4.40 -35.41
N PRO A 177 -22.85 -4.04 -34.34
CA PRO A 177 -21.44 -4.37 -34.10
C PRO A 177 -21.23 -5.86 -33.79
N GLY A 178 -19.99 -6.37 -33.89
CA GLY A 178 -19.63 -7.68 -33.38
C GLY A 178 -19.68 -7.72 -31.86
N ILE A 179 -20.17 -8.81 -31.26
CA ILE A 179 -20.30 -8.99 -29.81
C ILE A 179 -19.30 -10.05 -29.38
N VAL A 180 -18.41 -9.67 -28.46
CA VAL A 180 -17.47 -10.58 -27.81
C VAL A 180 -18.07 -11.00 -26.47
N LYS A 181 -18.20 -12.30 -26.26
CA LYS A 181 -18.57 -12.89 -24.98
C LYS A 181 -17.32 -13.47 -24.32
N ILE A 182 -17.10 -13.14 -23.06
CA ILE A 182 -16.02 -13.72 -22.24
C ILE A 182 -16.55 -14.83 -21.32
N HIS A 183 -15.64 -15.57 -20.71
CA HIS A 183 -15.98 -16.63 -19.77
C HIS A 183 -16.67 -16.06 -18.51
N GLU A 184 -17.82 -16.63 -18.14
CA GLU A 184 -18.71 -16.09 -17.11
C GLU A 184 -18.13 -16.16 -15.69
N SER A 185 -17.12 -16.99 -15.46
CA SER A 185 -16.51 -17.15 -14.13
C SER A 185 -15.79 -15.90 -13.60
N ILE A 186 -15.31 -15.02 -14.49
CA ILE A 186 -14.64 -13.78 -14.08
C ILE A 186 -15.21 -12.64 -14.92
N PRO A 187 -16.13 -11.82 -14.37
CA PRO A 187 -16.66 -10.67 -15.08
C PRO A 187 -15.55 -9.65 -15.35
N HIS A 188 -15.68 -8.91 -16.45
CA HIS A 188 -14.75 -7.83 -16.76
C HIS A 188 -15.11 -6.53 -16.04
N ASN A 189 -14.09 -5.74 -15.74
CA ASN A 189 -14.24 -4.39 -15.17
C ASN A 189 -14.06 -3.29 -16.22
N TYR A 190 -14.27 -3.63 -17.49
CA TYR A 190 -14.17 -2.69 -18.60
C TYR A 190 -15.26 -1.60 -18.53
N LYS A 191 -14.97 -0.46 -19.13
CA LYS A 191 -15.91 0.66 -19.33
C LYS A 191 -16.09 0.92 -20.82
N THR A 192 -17.27 1.39 -21.21
CA THR A 192 -17.50 1.85 -22.58
C THR A 192 -16.51 2.96 -22.94
N GLY A 193 -15.83 2.81 -24.08
CA GLY A 193 -14.74 3.68 -24.51
C GLY A 193 -13.34 3.20 -24.10
N ASP A 194 -13.22 2.10 -23.36
CA ASP A 194 -11.95 1.42 -23.20
C ASP A 194 -11.50 0.78 -24.52
N PHE A 195 -10.22 0.40 -24.58
CA PHE A 195 -9.65 -0.25 -25.74
C PHE A 195 -9.17 -1.64 -25.36
N VAL A 196 -9.37 -2.61 -26.25
CA VAL A 196 -8.93 -3.99 -26.04
C VAL A 196 -8.10 -4.48 -27.21
N ARG A 197 -7.26 -5.48 -26.93
CA ARG A 197 -6.52 -6.25 -27.91
C ARG A 197 -6.99 -7.70 -27.84
N ILE A 198 -7.21 -8.32 -29.00
CA ILE A 198 -7.63 -9.72 -29.11
C ILE A 198 -6.50 -10.54 -29.72
N SER A 199 -6.30 -11.76 -29.21
CA SER A 199 -5.27 -12.70 -29.66
C SER A 199 -5.74 -14.14 -29.51
N ASN A 200 -5.15 -15.07 -30.26
CA ASN A 200 -5.38 -16.52 -30.18
C ASN A 200 -6.83 -16.96 -30.43
N VAL A 201 -7.60 -16.21 -31.22
CA VAL A 201 -8.93 -16.64 -31.69
C VAL A 201 -8.79 -17.56 -32.90
N GLU A 202 -9.42 -18.72 -32.84
CA GLU A 202 -9.50 -19.69 -33.93
C GLU A 202 -10.79 -19.50 -34.75
N GLY A 203 -10.72 -19.75 -36.06
CA GLY A 203 -11.81 -19.49 -37.00
C GLY A 203 -11.89 -18.03 -37.44
N MET A 204 -12.13 -17.10 -36.51
CA MET A 204 -12.25 -15.66 -36.78
C MET A 204 -10.89 -14.95 -36.66
N THR A 205 -9.91 -15.34 -37.47
CA THR A 205 -8.52 -14.85 -37.32
C THR A 205 -8.35 -13.35 -37.57
N GLN A 206 -9.29 -12.71 -38.27
CA GLN A 206 -9.29 -11.27 -38.56
C GLN A 206 -9.35 -10.39 -37.30
N VAL A 207 -9.83 -10.92 -36.16
CA VAL A 207 -9.83 -10.17 -34.90
C VAL A 207 -8.48 -10.19 -34.18
N ASN A 208 -7.57 -11.11 -34.54
CA ASN A 208 -6.28 -11.22 -33.91
C ASN A 208 -5.34 -10.10 -34.39
N GLY A 209 -4.68 -9.41 -33.47
CA GLY A 209 -3.71 -8.40 -33.85
C GLY A 209 -3.13 -7.59 -32.69
N PRO A 210 -2.17 -6.70 -32.96
CA PRO A 210 -1.66 -5.74 -31.98
C PRO A 210 -2.56 -4.52 -31.79
N GLU A 211 -3.53 -4.32 -32.67
CA GLU A 211 -4.36 -3.12 -32.71
C GLU A 211 -5.29 -3.03 -31.50
N ALA A 212 -5.32 -1.85 -30.88
CA ALA A 212 -6.21 -1.54 -29.79
C ALA A 212 -7.55 -1.06 -30.36
N ARG A 213 -8.65 -1.70 -29.97
CA ARG A 213 -9.98 -1.47 -30.54
C ARG A 213 -10.93 -0.95 -29.48
N PRO A 214 -11.72 0.11 -29.75
CA PRO A 214 -12.66 0.64 -28.78
C PRO A 214 -13.79 -0.36 -28.52
N ILE A 215 -14.28 -0.40 -27.28
CA ILE A 215 -15.39 -1.28 -26.89
C ILE A 215 -16.56 -0.49 -26.34
N LYS A 216 -17.76 -1.05 -26.50
CA LYS A 216 -18.96 -0.62 -25.76
C LYS A 216 -19.47 -1.77 -24.94
N VAL A 217 -19.42 -1.60 -23.61
CA VAL A 217 -19.83 -2.60 -22.64
C VAL A 217 -21.33 -2.78 -22.69
N MET A 218 -21.79 -4.03 -22.67
CA MET A 218 -23.20 -4.42 -22.73
C MET A 218 -23.63 -5.10 -21.43
N SER A 219 -22.79 -5.97 -20.89
CA SER A 219 -22.98 -6.66 -19.61
C SER A 219 -21.62 -6.92 -18.96
N PRO A 220 -21.54 -7.46 -17.73
CA PRO A 220 -20.26 -7.83 -17.12
C PRO A 220 -19.44 -8.90 -17.89
N THR A 221 -20.04 -9.56 -18.89
CA THR A 221 -19.39 -10.64 -19.67
C THR A 221 -19.42 -10.39 -21.17
N GLU A 222 -20.00 -9.27 -21.62
CA GLU A 222 -20.21 -8.99 -23.04
C GLU A 222 -19.93 -7.52 -23.36
N PHE A 223 -19.23 -7.31 -24.47
CA PHE A 223 -19.01 -6.00 -25.05
C PHE A 223 -18.98 -6.10 -26.56
N SER A 224 -19.31 -4.98 -27.20
CA SER A 224 -19.25 -4.86 -28.65
C SER A 224 -17.92 -4.29 -29.12
N ILE A 225 -17.47 -4.77 -30.29
CA ILE A 225 -16.28 -4.33 -31.02
C ILE A 225 -16.70 -3.74 -32.38
N GLU A 226 -15.80 -3.68 -33.36
CA GLU A 226 -16.14 -3.26 -34.71
C GLU A 226 -17.10 -4.22 -35.42
N TYR A 227 -17.44 -3.90 -36.66
CA TYR A 227 -18.26 -4.73 -37.53
C TYR A 227 -17.54 -6.04 -37.91
N THR A 228 -18.18 -7.20 -37.69
CA THR A 228 -17.58 -8.54 -37.89
C THR A 228 -18.33 -9.41 -38.90
N GLN A 229 -19.35 -8.91 -39.60
CA GLN A 229 -20.17 -9.76 -40.50
C GLN A 229 -19.37 -10.33 -41.68
N HIS A 230 -18.29 -9.65 -42.12
CA HIS A 230 -17.41 -10.13 -43.19
C HIS A 230 -16.24 -10.99 -42.68
N TYR A 231 -16.14 -11.23 -41.37
CA TYR A 231 -15.11 -12.10 -40.82
C TYR A 231 -15.53 -13.56 -40.93
N ASN A 232 -14.55 -14.44 -40.77
CA ASN A 232 -14.83 -15.86 -40.66
C ASN A 232 -15.63 -16.16 -39.38
N LYS A 233 -16.28 -17.31 -39.32
CA LYS A 233 -17.00 -17.74 -38.11
C LYS A 233 -15.99 -18.03 -36.99
N TYR A 234 -16.33 -17.59 -35.78
CA TYR A 234 -15.61 -17.99 -34.57
C TYR A 234 -15.73 -19.51 -34.38
N LEU A 235 -14.61 -20.17 -34.06
CA LEU A 235 -14.59 -21.60 -33.75
C LEU A 235 -14.31 -21.82 -32.26
N ALA A 236 -13.19 -21.29 -31.76
CA ALA A 236 -12.76 -21.52 -30.39
C ALA A 236 -11.69 -20.51 -29.93
N GLY A 237 -11.46 -20.51 -28.62
CA GLY A 237 -10.33 -19.83 -28.00
C GLY A 237 -10.42 -18.31 -28.00
N GLY A 238 -9.27 -17.69 -27.81
CA GLY A 238 -9.16 -16.23 -27.75
C GLY A 238 -8.90 -15.70 -26.35
N LEU A 239 -8.05 -14.69 -26.31
CA LEU A 239 -7.81 -13.84 -25.16
C LEU A 239 -8.10 -12.40 -25.57
N VAL A 240 -8.81 -11.69 -24.72
CA VAL A 240 -8.99 -10.24 -24.81
C VAL A 240 -8.32 -9.56 -23.63
N GLN A 241 -7.52 -8.53 -23.88
CA GLN A 241 -6.86 -7.77 -22.81
C GLN A 241 -7.03 -6.28 -23.04
N LEU A 242 -7.33 -5.55 -21.96
CA LEU A 242 -7.41 -4.09 -22.01
C LEU A 242 -6.05 -3.49 -22.40
N THR A 243 -6.07 -2.57 -23.35
CA THR A 243 -4.92 -1.78 -23.76
C THR A 243 -5.10 -0.37 -23.23
N LYS A 244 -4.16 0.08 -22.38
CA LYS A 244 -4.19 1.44 -21.84
C LYS A 244 -3.79 2.43 -22.92
N VAL A 245 -4.78 3.03 -23.57
CA VAL A 245 -4.57 4.09 -24.55
C VAL A 245 -4.52 5.44 -23.81
N PRO A 246 -3.46 6.25 -23.99
CA PRO A 246 -3.39 7.56 -23.36
C PRO A 246 -4.55 8.45 -23.82
N PHE A 247 -5.18 9.15 -22.88
CA PHE A 247 -6.24 10.12 -23.19
C PHE A 247 -5.82 11.51 -22.74
N LYS A 248 -6.49 12.52 -23.32
CA LYS A 248 -6.31 13.93 -22.98
C LYS A 248 -7.34 14.33 -21.92
N TYR A 249 -6.86 14.84 -20.80
CA TYR A 249 -7.65 15.49 -19.76
C TYR A 249 -7.58 17.01 -19.96
N HIS A 250 -8.73 17.68 -19.82
CA HIS A 250 -8.86 19.12 -20.08
C HIS A 250 -9.24 19.82 -18.78
N PHE A 251 -8.30 20.57 -18.20
CA PHE A 251 -8.54 21.35 -16.99
C PHE A 251 -9.22 22.69 -17.30
N GLN A 252 -10.28 23.03 -16.55
CA GLN A 252 -10.86 24.37 -16.49
C GLN A 252 -9.93 25.34 -15.80
N LYS A 253 -10.03 26.62 -16.14
CA LYS A 253 -9.18 27.66 -15.53
C LYS A 253 -9.57 27.84 -14.07
N LEU A 254 -8.59 28.12 -13.22
CA LEU A 254 -8.84 28.43 -11.80
C LEU A 254 -9.86 29.57 -11.62
N SER A 255 -9.77 30.61 -12.46
CA SER A 255 -10.68 31.76 -12.48
C SER A 255 -12.14 31.41 -12.79
N GLU A 256 -12.39 30.24 -13.40
CA GLU A 256 -13.72 29.73 -13.72
C GLU A 256 -14.17 28.68 -12.70
N SER A 257 -13.32 27.71 -12.39
CA SER A 257 -13.65 26.54 -11.55
C SER A 257 -13.92 26.89 -10.09
N ILE A 258 -13.32 27.98 -9.56
CA ILE A 258 -13.48 28.36 -8.16
C ILE A 258 -14.88 28.87 -7.81
N TYR A 259 -15.62 29.40 -8.78
CA TYR A 259 -16.98 29.89 -8.55
C TYR A 259 -18.04 28.83 -8.89
N LYS A 260 -17.65 27.69 -9.45
CA LYS A 260 -18.53 26.57 -9.79
C LYS A 260 -17.85 25.21 -9.53
N PRO A 261 -17.44 24.93 -8.27
CA PRO A 261 -16.81 23.65 -7.94
C PRO A 261 -17.81 22.49 -8.09
N ASN A 262 -17.43 21.49 -8.90
CA ASN A 262 -18.23 20.26 -9.07
C ASN A 262 -18.17 19.32 -7.86
N THR A 263 -17.49 19.71 -6.77
CA THR A 263 -17.20 18.85 -5.61
C THR A 263 -18.14 19.05 -4.42
N LEU A 264 -18.98 20.09 -4.42
CA LEU A 264 -19.87 20.38 -3.30
C LEU A 264 -21.06 19.42 -3.35
N LYS A 265 -21.20 18.58 -2.33
CA LYS A 265 -22.22 17.51 -2.30
C LYS A 265 -23.41 17.88 -1.43
N THR A 266 -23.19 18.60 -0.33
CA THR A 266 -24.20 18.90 0.68
C THR A 266 -24.44 20.40 0.80
N ASN A 267 -25.55 20.79 1.45
CA ASN A 267 -25.80 22.19 1.75
C ASN A 267 -24.71 22.77 2.68
N GLU A 268 -24.24 21.98 3.64
CA GLU A 268 -23.14 22.35 4.54
C GLU A 268 -21.87 22.68 3.75
N ASP A 269 -21.52 21.85 2.74
CA ASP A 269 -20.37 22.13 1.87
C ASP A 269 -20.52 23.49 1.16
N LYS A 270 -21.71 23.79 0.63
CA LYS A 270 -22.01 25.06 -0.05
C LYS A 270 -21.82 26.26 0.89
N VAL A 271 -22.31 26.19 2.13
CA VAL A 271 -22.17 27.26 3.13
C VAL A 271 -20.71 27.48 3.50
N VAL A 272 -20.00 26.41 3.90
CA VAL A 272 -18.58 26.49 4.32
C VAL A 272 -17.71 26.98 3.16
N TYR A 273 -17.91 26.44 1.96
CA TYR A 273 -17.18 26.85 0.77
C TYR A 273 -17.38 28.33 0.43
N SER A 274 -18.63 28.80 0.42
CA SER A 274 -18.94 30.21 0.16
C SER A 274 -18.28 31.14 1.18
N THR A 275 -18.22 30.71 2.43
CA THR A 275 -17.54 31.44 3.52
C THR A 275 -16.04 31.54 3.28
N VAL A 276 -15.38 30.45 2.87
CA VAL A 276 -13.95 30.44 2.53
C VAL A 276 -13.65 31.34 1.33
N ILE A 277 -14.45 31.28 0.27
CA ILE A 277 -14.24 32.11 -0.92
C ILE A 277 -14.48 33.59 -0.59
N ALA A 278 -15.51 33.92 0.20
CA ALA A 278 -15.74 35.28 0.67
C ALA A 278 -14.56 35.83 1.46
N ASN A 279 -13.99 35.00 2.36
CA ASN A 279 -12.81 35.35 3.13
C ASN A 279 -11.60 35.64 2.21
N LEU A 280 -11.35 34.78 1.23
CA LEU A 280 -10.25 34.96 0.27
C LEU A 280 -10.42 36.21 -0.59
N GLN A 281 -11.63 36.49 -1.08
CA GLN A 281 -11.92 37.71 -1.85
C GLN A 281 -11.65 38.97 -1.03
N LEU A 282 -11.99 38.96 0.25
CA LEU A 282 -11.77 40.11 1.13
C LEU A 282 -10.27 40.31 1.43
N LEU A 283 -9.51 39.22 1.65
CA LEU A 283 -8.05 39.30 1.84
C LEU A 283 -7.31 39.85 0.62
N ASP A 284 -7.82 39.60 -0.58
CA ASP A 284 -7.26 40.17 -1.80
C ASP A 284 -7.48 41.69 -1.92
N GLN A 285 -8.52 42.23 -1.27
CA GLN A 285 -8.88 43.66 -1.34
C GLN A 285 -8.24 44.48 -0.22
N THR A 286 -8.07 43.91 0.97
CA THR A 286 -7.63 44.64 2.16
C THR A 286 -6.73 43.79 3.05
N THR A 287 -5.76 44.45 3.69
CA THR A 287 -4.92 43.84 4.73
C THR A 287 -5.47 44.02 6.14
N LYS A 288 -6.61 44.70 6.29
CA LYS A 288 -7.25 44.96 7.59
C LYS A 288 -7.92 43.68 8.14
N PRO A 289 -8.06 43.57 9.48
CA PRO A 289 -8.86 42.51 10.09
C PRO A 289 -10.26 42.50 9.51
N GLN A 290 -10.72 41.32 9.13
CA GLN A 290 -11.97 41.16 8.40
C GLN A 290 -13.16 41.29 9.34
N ASN A 291 -14.18 42.02 8.91
CA ASN A 291 -15.44 42.10 9.63
C ASN A 291 -16.26 40.83 9.36
N GLU A 292 -16.65 40.12 10.41
CA GLU A 292 -17.47 38.91 10.33
C GLU A 292 -18.75 39.15 9.51
N GLN A 293 -19.43 40.28 9.71
CA GLN A 293 -20.66 40.62 9.00
C GLN A 293 -20.42 40.82 7.49
N GLU A 294 -19.26 41.37 7.12
CA GLU A 294 -18.88 41.57 5.73
C GLU A 294 -18.62 40.23 5.04
N ILE A 295 -17.90 39.30 5.70
CA ILE A 295 -17.71 37.94 5.21
C ILE A 295 -19.06 37.25 5.03
N ILE A 296 -19.97 37.32 6.01
CA ILE A 296 -21.31 36.71 5.93
C ILE A 296 -22.08 37.24 4.71
N ASN A 297 -22.08 38.56 4.49
CA ASN A 297 -22.80 39.17 3.39
C ASN A 297 -22.27 38.72 2.03
N ILE A 298 -20.94 38.66 1.86
CA ILE A 298 -20.29 38.17 0.63
C ILE A 298 -20.54 36.68 0.45
N ALA A 299 -20.42 35.89 1.53
CA ALA A 299 -20.68 34.45 1.51
C ALA A 299 -22.12 34.14 1.08
N LEU A 300 -23.10 34.90 1.58
CA LEU A 300 -24.50 34.77 1.16
C LEU A 300 -24.68 35.09 -0.33
N ALA A 301 -23.97 36.10 -0.85
CA ALA A 301 -24.03 36.44 -2.27
C ALA A 301 -23.43 35.33 -3.16
N ILE A 302 -22.30 34.74 -2.77
CA ILE A 302 -21.68 33.59 -3.46
C ILE A 302 -22.61 32.38 -3.37
N TYR A 303 -23.15 32.09 -2.19
CA TYR A 303 -24.00 30.93 -1.95
C TYR A 303 -25.24 30.92 -2.85
N LYS A 304 -25.86 32.09 -3.07
CA LYS A 304 -27.00 32.27 -3.99
C LYS A 304 -26.71 31.87 -5.44
N THR A 305 -25.45 31.66 -5.82
CA THR A 305 -25.07 31.17 -7.16
C THR A 305 -25.12 29.64 -7.29
N PHE A 306 -25.16 28.89 -6.18
CA PHE A 306 -25.18 27.43 -6.17
C PHE A 306 -26.60 26.85 -6.19
N ASP A 307 -27.52 27.37 -5.35
CA ASP A 307 -28.98 27.13 -5.38
C ASP A 307 -29.69 27.90 -4.24
N LEU A 308 -31.03 27.94 -4.21
CA LEU A 308 -31.87 28.64 -3.20
C LEU A 308 -32.20 27.82 -1.92
N ASP A 309 -31.26 26.98 -1.44
CA ASP A 309 -31.41 26.34 -0.13
C ASP A 309 -31.29 27.36 1.02
N GLN A 310 -31.58 26.96 2.26
CA GLN A 310 -31.41 27.84 3.42
C GLN A 310 -29.93 28.01 3.78
N PHE A 311 -29.43 29.24 3.71
CA PHE A 311 -28.09 29.60 4.17
C PHE A 311 -28.02 29.55 5.71
N ASP A 312 -27.15 28.68 6.23
CA ASP A 312 -26.93 28.55 7.66
C ASP A 312 -25.89 29.58 8.14
N VAL A 313 -26.39 30.66 8.73
CA VAL A 313 -25.56 31.73 9.30
C VAL A 313 -24.71 31.22 10.46
N GLN A 314 -25.23 30.31 11.30
CA GLN A 314 -24.47 29.79 12.45
C GLN A 314 -23.27 28.96 11.98
N LEU A 315 -23.46 28.12 10.96
CA LEU A 315 -22.37 27.38 10.33
C LEU A 315 -21.35 28.32 9.67
N CYS A 316 -21.80 29.41 9.03
CA CYS A 316 -20.91 30.45 8.49
C CYS A 316 -20.06 31.10 9.59
N GLN A 317 -20.65 31.50 10.71
CA GLN A 317 -19.94 32.10 11.85
C GLN A 317 -18.93 31.13 12.46
N LYS A 318 -19.36 29.88 12.66
CA LYS A 318 -18.50 28.78 13.13
C LYS A 318 -17.32 28.56 12.18
N THR A 319 -17.57 28.61 10.87
CA THR A 319 -16.53 28.52 9.83
C THR A 319 -15.51 29.65 9.97
N ILE A 320 -15.96 30.92 10.10
CA ILE A 320 -15.09 32.09 10.30
C ILE A 320 -14.17 31.90 11.51
N LYS A 321 -14.72 31.41 12.64
CA LYS A 321 -13.92 31.11 13.83
C LYS A 321 -12.85 30.05 13.56
N PHE A 322 -13.19 28.95 12.91
CA PHE A 322 -12.25 27.86 12.65
C PHE A 322 -11.19 28.20 11.61
N MET A 323 -11.47 29.07 10.63
CA MET A 323 -10.50 29.47 9.62
C MET A 323 -9.24 30.12 10.20
N GLN A 324 -9.32 30.63 11.43
CA GLN A 324 -8.20 31.24 12.16
C GLN A 324 -7.33 30.22 12.92
N THR A 325 -7.67 28.93 12.86
CA THR A 325 -7.00 27.86 13.62
C THR A 325 -6.13 26.98 12.74
N THR A 326 -5.09 26.38 13.33
CA THR A 326 -4.22 25.40 12.68
C THR A 326 -4.50 24.01 13.24
N LYS A 327 -4.78 23.03 12.37
CA LYS A 327 -5.07 21.64 12.77
C LYS A 327 -4.11 20.66 12.11
N TYR A 328 -3.10 20.21 12.85
CA TYR A 328 -2.11 19.25 12.35
C TYR A 328 -2.69 17.97 11.77
N PRO A 329 -3.76 17.35 12.33
CA PRO A 329 -4.38 16.18 11.72
C PRO A 329 -4.93 16.46 10.31
N VAL A 330 -5.55 17.62 10.13
CA VAL A 330 -6.11 18.09 8.85
C VAL A 330 -4.98 18.37 7.86
N ILE A 331 -3.93 19.06 8.32
CA ILE A 331 -2.72 19.32 7.51
C ILE A 331 -2.07 18.03 7.05
N SER A 332 -1.88 17.04 7.94
CA SER A 332 -1.26 15.76 7.59
C SER A 332 -2.11 15.03 6.53
N LEU A 333 -3.42 14.90 6.77
CA LEU A 333 -4.33 14.30 5.80
C LEU A 333 -4.26 15.00 4.43
N TRP A 334 -4.34 16.33 4.45
CA TRP A 334 -4.47 17.12 3.24
C TRP A 334 -3.17 17.23 2.45
N ALA A 335 -2.05 17.40 3.14
CA ALA A 335 -0.72 17.39 2.52
C ALA A 335 -0.48 16.06 1.82
N GLY A 336 -0.79 14.94 2.48
CA GLY A 336 -0.66 13.62 1.86
C GLY A 336 -1.52 13.50 0.59
N TYR A 337 -2.79 13.88 0.68
CA TYR A 337 -3.70 13.85 -0.47
C TYR A 337 -3.24 14.76 -1.63
N CYS A 338 -2.77 15.97 -1.34
CA CYS A 338 -2.23 16.90 -2.33
C CYS A 338 -0.92 16.40 -2.96
N SER A 339 -0.03 15.79 -2.18
CA SER A 339 1.23 15.23 -2.69
C SER A 339 1.01 14.11 -3.70
N LEU A 340 -0.12 13.39 -3.63
CA LEU A 340 -0.48 12.39 -4.65
C LEU A 340 -0.81 13.02 -6.00
N GLU A 341 -1.27 14.27 -6.07
CA GLU A 341 -1.49 14.96 -7.35
C GLU A 341 -0.19 15.20 -8.12
N VAL A 342 0.95 15.28 -7.42
CA VAL A 342 2.27 15.31 -8.06
C VAL A 342 2.54 13.99 -8.80
N VAL A 343 2.11 12.84 -8.24
CA VAL A 343 2.12 11.55 -8.96
C VAL A 343 1.24 11.63 -10.20
N LYS A 344 0.05 12.23 -10.07
CA LYS A 344 -0.90 12.39 -11.18
C LYS A 344 -0.37 13.27 -12.30
N PHE A 345 0.45 14.26 -11.97
CA PHE A 345 1.15 15.11 -12.94
C PHE A 345 2.11 14.33 -13.87
N THR A 346 2.62 13.17 -13.45
CA THR A 346 3.41 12.29 -14.34
C THR A 346 2.56 11.62 -15.44
N GLY A 347 1.25 11.78 -15.39
CA GLY A 347 0.25 11.11 -16.24
C GLY A 347 -0.10 9.71 -15.74
N LYS A 348 0.19 9.41 -14.47
CA LYS A 348 -0.17 8.19 -13.75
C LYS A 348 -1.36 8.49 -12.83
N PHE A 349 -2.46 7.78 -13.02
CA PHE A 349 -3.79 8.06 -12.48
C PHE A 349 -4.46 9.31 -13.06
N THR A 350 -5.78 9.33 -12.97
CA THR A 350 -6.57 10.48 -13.43
C THR A 350 -6.50 11.61 -12.39
N PRO A 351 -6.02 12.82 -12.73
CA PRO A 351 -5.95 13.93 -11.79
C PRO A 351 -7.32 14.46 -11.37
N GLN A 352 -7.37 15.18 -10.26
CA GLN A 352 -8.59 15.85 -9.79
C GLN A 352 -8.40 17.37 -9.82
N GLU A 353 -9.27 18.06 -10.54
CA GLU A 353 -9.18 19.51 -10.73
C GLU A 353 -9.48 20.30 -9.45
N CYS A 354 -10.65 20.12 -8.86
CA CYS A 354 -11.03 20.73 -7.59
C CYS A 354 -11.21 19.64 -6.55
N SER A 355 -10.79 19.91 -5.31
CA SER A 355 -11.08 19.08 -4.14
C SER A 355 -11.37 19.99 -2.95
N PHE A 356 -12.49 19.74 -2.30
CA PHE A 356 -12.92 20.44 -1.09
C PHE A 356 -13.38 19.43 -0.05
N ILE A 357 -12.88 19.54 1.17
CA ILE A 357 -13.29 18.71 2.31
C ILE A 357 -13.47 19.64 3.52
N GLN A 358 -14.57 19.47 4.25
CA GLN A 358 -14.82 20.20 5.48
C GLN A 358 -15.25 19.24 6.59
N PHE A 359 -14.81 19.53 7.81
CA PHE A 359 -15.24 18.84 9.03
C PHE A 359 -15.83 19.79 10.06
N VAL A 360 -16.21 21.01 9.65
CA VAL A 360 -16.70 22.05 10.57
C VAL A 360 -18.04 21.66 11.18
N SER A 361 -18.92 21.02 10.39
CA SER A 361 -20.21 20.54 10.89
C SER A 361 -20.08 19.42 11.93
N ASP A 362 -18.95 18.72 11.98
CA ASP A 362 -18.69 17.62 12.93
C ASP A 362 -18.16 18.08 14.31
N ILE A 363 -17.96 19.37 14.56
CA ILE A 363 -17.21 19.84 15.74
C ILE A 363 -18.08 20.69 16.67
N ASP A 364 -18.49 20.19 17.82
CA ASP A 364 -19.49 20.86 18.67
C ASP A 364 -18.92 21.81 19.76
N SER A 365 -17.63 21.73 20.08
CA SER A 365 -17.05 22.45 21.24
C SER A 365 -15.87 23.38 20.88
N ASP A 366 -15.41 24.13 21.88
CA ASP A 366 -14.34 25.12 21.74
C ASP A 366 -12.93 24.49 21.76
N ASP A 367 -12.00 25.12 21.04
CA ASP A 367 -10.65 24.65 20.74
C ASP A 367 -9.76 24.48 22.00
N GLN A 368 -9.91 25.38 22.97
CA GLN A 368 -9.05 25.45 24.16
C GLN A 368 -9.21 24.23 25.09
N GLN A 369 -10.44 23.72 25.24
CA GLN A 369 -10.70 22.59 26.12
C GLN A 369 -10.01 21.31 25.64
N ILE A 370 -9.77 21.18 24.34
CA ILE A 370 -9.19 19.97 23.75
C ILE A 370 -7.69 19.95 23.82
N LYS A 371 -7.04 21.10 23.77
CA LYS A 371 -5.61 21.17 24.04
C LYS A 371 -5.30 20.54 25.40
N VAL A 372 -6.07 20.89 26.44
CA VAL A 372 -5.90 20.30 27.79
C VAL A 372 -6.14 18.79 27.78
N LYS A 373 -7.21 18.31 27.13
CA LYS A 373 -7.50 16.87 27.02
C LYS A 373 -6.40 16.10 26.32
N LEU A 374 -5.86 16.63 25.21
CA LEU A 374 -4.75 16.04 24.44
C LEU A 374 -3.48 15.95 25.28
N GLN A 375 -3.15 17.03 26.00
CA GLN A 375 -1.98 17.08 26.88
C GLN A 375 -2.08 16.09 28.06
N SER A 376 -3.30 15.73 28.49
CA SER A 376 -3.54 14.77 29.59
C SER A 376 -3.69 13.30 29.15
N LEU A 377 -3.57 12.97 27.86
CA LEU A 377 -3.83 11.62 27.36
C LEU A 377 -2.83 10.57 27.88
N ASN A 378 -3.33 9.37 28.19
CA ASN A 378 -2.50 8.16 28.25
C ASN A 378 -2.72 7.33 26.99
N ALA A 379 -1.75 7.34 26.08
CA ALA A 379 -1.86 6.68 24.77
C ALA A 379 -0.84 5.55 24.59
N LEU A 380 -1.28 4.45 23.97
CA LEU A 380 -0.45 3.32 23.61
C LEU A 380 -0.36 3.21 22.08
N VAL A 381 0.85 3.30 21.53
CA VAL A 381 1.12 3.04 20.11
C VAL A 381 1.78 1.68 19.98
N ILE A 382 1.08 0.74 19.34
CA ILE A 382 1.55 -0.64 19.15
C ILE A 382 2.09 -0.77 17.73
N GLY A 383 3.41 -0.90 17.63
CA GLY A 383 4.16 -0.82 16.39
C GLY A 383 4.62 0.61 16.09
N SER A 384 5.92 0.79 15.88
CA SER A 384 6.59 2.02 15.45
C SER A 384 7.16 1.85 14.04
N GLY A 385 6.41 1.17 13.15
CA GLY A 385 6.66 1.20 11.70
C GLY A 385 6.28 2.56 11.09
N GLY A 386 6.06 2.60 9.77
CA GLY A 386 5.75 3.88 9.09
C GLY A 386 4.51 4.60 9.63
N THR A 387 3.42 3.87 9.88
CA THR A 387 2.21 4.42 10.50
C THR A 387 2.45 4.84 11.95
N GLY A 388 3.10 3.98 12.73
CA GLY A 388 3.34 4.23 14.16
C GLY A 388 4.22 5.45 14.40
N CYS A 389 5.30 5.61 13.63
CA CYS A 389 6.12 6.82 13.65
C CYS A 389 5.31 8.07 13.29
N GLU A 390 4.43 8.00 12.29
CA GLU A 390 3.61 9.14 11.90
C GLU A 390 2.56 9.48 13.00
N VAL A 391 2.01 8.47 13.71
CA VAL A 391 1.15 8.70 14.90
C VAL A 391 1.94 9.44 15.99
N VAL A 392 3.12 8.93 16.35
CA VAL A 392 3.99 9.54 17.37
C VAL A 392 4.35 10.98 16.98
N ARG A 393 4.69 11.20 15.71
CA ARG A 393 4.99 12.52 15.17
C ARG A 393 3.78 13.47 15.27
N LEU A 394 2.59 13.01 14.87
CA LEU A 394 1.39 13.82 14.95
C LEU A 394 1.08 14.18 16.41
N PHE A 395 1.27 13.24 17.34
CA PHE A 395 1.15 13.50 18.78
C PHE A 395 2.14 14.58 19.23
N SER A 396 3.38 14.57 18.74
CA SER A 396 4.38 15.58 19.09
C SER A 396 3.97 16.97 18.60
N LEU A 397 3.46 17.07 17.37
CA LEU A 397 2.96 18.32 16.80
C LEU A 397 1.71 18.84 17.54
N MET A 398 0.91 17.96 18.11
CA MET A 398 -0.28 18.30 18.90
C MET A 398 0.01 18.49 20.40
N GLU A 399 1.26 18.38 20.84
CA GLU A 399 1.68 18.47 22.25
C GLU A 399 0.93 17.49 23.17
N CYS A 400 0.59 16.29 22.67
CA CYS A 400 -0.09 15.27 23.45
C CYS A 400 0.79 14.76 24.61
N CYS A 401 0.19 14.23 25.66
CA CYS A 401 0.91 13.51 26.73
C CYS A 401 2.02 14.35 27.41
N THR A 402 1.77 15.64 27.66
CA THR A 402 2.74 16.59 28.25
C THR A 402 2.44 16.94 29.71
N GLN A 403 1.29 16.52 30.25
CA GLN A 403 0.94 16.73 31.66
C GLN A 403 1.61 15.68 32.58
N PRO A 404 1.89 15.98 33.86
CA PRO A 404 2.64 15.08 34.76
C PRO A 404 2.11 13.65 34.90
N ASN A 405 0.78 13.44 34.79
CA ASN A 405 0.12 12.12 34.92
C ASN A 405 -0.34 11.56 33.57
N SER A 406 0.28 12.02 32.49
CA SER A 406 -0.01 11.59 31.12
C SER A 406 1.21 10.92 30.52
N LYS A 407 1.01 10.00 29.58
CA LYS A 407 2.12 9.32 28.90
C LYS A 407 1.76 8.77 27.52
N LEU A 408 2.76 8.71 26.67
CA LEU A 408 2.77 7.95 25.43
C LEU A 408 3.68 6.74 25.59
N THR A 409 3.13 5.52 25.54
CA THR A 409 3.95 4.30 25.47
C THR A 409 4.05 3.83 24.02
N ILE A 410 5.28 3.65 23.54
CA ILE A 410 5.58 3.08 22.22
C ILE A 410 6.05 1.64 22.42
N LEU A 411 5.30 0.67 21.88
CA LEU A 411 5.62 -0.76 21.99
C LEU A 411 6.02 -1.31 20.62
N ASP A 412 7.29 -1.69 20.44
CA ASP A 412 7.79 -2.34 19.21
C ASP A 412 9.08 -3.13 19.49
N ASP A 413 9.13 -4.38 19.02
CA ASP A 413 10.26 -5.30 19.19
C ASP A 413 11.27 -5.31 18.03
N ASP A 414 11.04 -4.53 16.97
CA ASP A 414 11.85 -4.54 15.75
C ASP A 414 12.85 -3.38 15.69
N ILE A 415 13.84 -3.53 14.81
CA ILE A 415 14.90 -2.56 14.55
C ILE A 415 14.77 -1.96 13.14
N VAL A 416 15.39 -0.81 12.91
CA VAL A 416 15.48 -0.20 11.59
C VAL A 416 16.40 -1.05 10.71
N ARG A 417 15.92 -1.44 9.54
CA ARG A 417 16.62 -2.30 8.58
C ARG A 417 16.70 -1.65 7.22
N LYS A 418 17.56 -2.18 6.35
CA LYS A 418 17.77 -1.61 5.01
C LYS A 418 16.46 -1.46 4.21
N TYR A 419 15.55 -2.42 4.32
CA TYR A 419 14.25 -2.35 3.62
C TYR A 419 13.24 -1.38 4.26
N THR A 420 13.40 -1.04 5.55
CA THR A 420 12.54 -0.05 6.22
C THR A 420 12.98 1.38 5.90
N LEU A 421 14.20 1.59 5.39
CA LEU A 421 14.68 2.92 4.99
C LEU A 421 13.75 3.56 3.97
N GLY A 422 13.24 4.76 4.24
CA GLY A 422 12.27 5.44 3.38
C GLY A 422 10.83 4.92 3.46
N THR A 423 10.48 4.00 4.37
CA THR A 423 9.03 3.78 4.71
C THR A 423 8.50 4.90 5.60
N HIS A 424 9.39 5.58 6.30
CA HIS A 424 9.17 6.80 7.06
C HIS A 424 10.48 7.60 7.04
N TYR A 425 10.41 8.93 7.09
CA TYR A 425 11.58 9.80 6.95
C TYR A 425 12.52 9.73 8.17
N TRP A 426 12.03 9.28 9.33
CA TRP A 426 12.88 8.92 10.48
C TRP A 426 13.74 7.68 10.25
N PHE A 427 13.48 6.87 9.22
CA PHE A 427 14.29 5.69 8.90
C PHE A 427 15.25 6.02 7.75
N ASN A 428 16.45 6.44 8.15
CA ASN A 428 17.55 6.79 7.27
C ASN A 428 18.83 6.02 7.67
N GLN A 429 19.93 6.25 6.94
CA GLN A 429 21.19 5.55 7.14
C GLN A 429 21.74 5.67 8.57
N GLN A 430 21.50 6.80 9.26
CA GLN A 430 21.99 7.04 10.62
C GLN A 430 21.22 6.24 11.67
N THR A 431 19.99 5.84 11.35
CA THR A 431 19.12 5.06 12.25
C THR A 431 19.21 3.55 12.02
N LEU A 432 19.91 3.11 10.98
CA LEU A 432 20.03 1.70 10.62
C LEU A 432 20.60 0.88 11.79
N GLY A 433 19.92 -0.22 12.14
CA GLY A 433 20.29 -1.11 13.24
C GLY A 433 19.80 -0.68 14.63
N LYS A 434 19.26 0.54 14.79
CA LYS A 434 18.67 1.00 16.05
C LYS A 434 17.25 0.44 16.25
N ALA A 435 16.78 0.31 17.49
CA ALA A 435 15.39 -0.08 17.74
C ALA A 435 14.42 0.97 17.22
N LYS A 436 13.34 0.56 16.57
CA LYS A 436 12.39 1.52 15.96
C LYS A 436 11.71 2.39 17.01
N ALA A 437 11.34 1.81 18.14
CA ALA A 437 10.68 2.53 19.22
C ALA A 437 11.61 3.60 19.83
N ASP A 438 12.90 3.30 20.00
CA ASP A 438 13.90 4.28 20.47
C ASP A 438 14.07 5.42 19.45
N VAL A 439 14.16 5.10 18.16
CA VAL A 439 14.24 6.11 17.09
C VAL A 439 13.00 7.00 17.11
N ALA A 440 11.80 6.43 17.26
CA ALA A 440 10.56 7.20 17.35
C ALA A 440 10.55 8.12 18.58
N GLN A 441 11.00 7.63 19.75
CA GLN A 441 11.12 8.44 20.97
C GLN A 441 12.09 9.60 20.80
N GLU A 442 13.32 9.34 20.31
CA GLU A 442 14.36 10.36 20.11
C GLU A 442 13.84 11.48 19.20
N GLN A 443 13.21 11.11 18.08
CA GLN A 443 12.69 12.07 17.12
C GLN A 443 11.45 12.83 17.64
N ALA A 444 10.60 12.18 18.43
CA ALA A 444 9.46 12.82 19.09
C ALA A 444 9.91 13.85 20.13
N GLN A 445 10.93 13.52 20.95
CA GLN A 445 11.50 14.44 21.92
C GLN A 445 12.19 15.64 21.27
N PHE A 446 12.76 15.46 20.08
CA PHE A 446 13.27 16.58 19.29
C PHE A 446 12.16 17.55 18.84
N LEU A 447 10.97 17.03 18.50
CA LEU A 447 9.82 17.84 18.11
C LEU A 447 9.10 18.47 19.31
N CYS A 448 8.99 17.74 20.42
CA CYS A 448 8.31 18.16 21.65
C CYS A 448 9.04 17.57 22.86
N ASN A 449 9.95 18.36 23.45
CA ASN A 449 10.79 17.91 24.56
C ASN A 449 10.05 17.75 25.90
N THR A 450 8.83 18.26 26.01
CA THR A 450 7.96 18.16 27.20
C THR A 450 7.06 16.92 27.18
N MET A 451 7.07 16.14 26.09
CA MET A 451 6.23 14.94 25.99
C MET A 451 6.78 13.80 26.86
N ASN A 452 5.90 13.17 27.63
CA ASN A 452 6.23 12.02 28.47
C ASN A 452 6.14 10.73 27.62
N ILE A 453 7.29 10.18 27.23
CA ILE A 453 7.36 9.00 26.35
C ILE A 453 8.06 7.84 27.05
N GLU A 454 7.40 6.69 27.09
CA GLU A 454 7.96 5.40 27.50
C GLU A 454 8.12 4.48 26.28
N VAL A 455 9.20 3.69 26.26
CA VAL A 455 9.45 2.70 25.21
C VAL A 455 9.44 1.30 25.81
N ASP A 456 8.67 0.41 25.19
CA ASP A 456 8.66 -1.02 25.48
C ASP A 456 9.14 -1.80 24.23
N ARG A 457 10.21 -2.58 24.39
CA ARG A 457 10.84 -3.35 23.30
C ARG A 457 10.34 -4.79 23.20
N SER A 458 9.21 -5.10 23.83
CA SER A 458 8.59 -6.42 23.79
C SER A 458 7.61 -6.55 22.63
N LYS A 459 7.41 -7.80 22.19
CA LYS A 459 6.37 -8.12 21.22
C LYS A 459 5.01 -8.12 21.90
N PHE A 460 4.00 -7.51 21.27
CA PHE A 460 2.64 -7.53 21.81
C PHE A 460 2.13 -8.97 21.96
N SER A 461 1.68 -9.31 23.17
CA SER A 461 1.22 -10.63 23.54
C SER A 461 0.18 -10.55 24.67
N GLU A 462 -0.32 -11.68 25.16
CA GLU A 462 -1.24 -11.72 26.29
C GLU A 462 -0.65 -11.05 27.56
N LYS A 463 0.68 -11.08 27.72
CA LYS A 463 1.37 -10.42 28.83
C LYS A 463 1.29 -8.89 28.78
N SER A 464 0.97 -8.33 27.61
CA SER A 464 0.83 -6.89 27.41
C SER A 464 -0.45 -6.31 28.03
N GLU A 465 -1.32 -7.13 28.63
CA GLU A 465 -2.53 -6.70 29.37
C GLU A 465 -2.24 -5.59 30.40
N ILE A 466 -1.11 -5.67 31.10
CA ILE A 466 -0.71 -4.66 32.10
C ILE A 466 -0.56 -3.29 31.46
N ILE A 467 0.13 -3.23 30.33
CA ILE A 467 0.37 -1.98 29.59
C ILE A 467 -0.96 -1.47 29.05
N VAL A 468 -1.79 -2.33 28.48
CA VAL A 468 -3.12 -1.95 27.97
C VAL A 468 -3.98 -1.27 29.06
N LYS A 469 -3.98 -1.78 30.29
CA LYS A 469 -4.74 -1.19 31.40
C LYS A 469 -4.35 0.24 31.73
N GLN A 470 -3.07 0.59 31.58
CA GLN A 470 -2.50 1.89 31.93
C GLN A 470 -2.83 3.02 30.94
N HIS A 471 -3.45 2.71 29.80
CA HIS A 471 -3.72 3.68 28.73
C HIS A 471 -5.21 3.81 28.47
N ASP A 472 -5.65 4.94 27.94
CA ASP A 472 -7.05 5.22 27.60
C ASP A 472 -7.36 4.90 26.14
N ILE A 473 -6.35 5.09 25.29
CA ILE A 473 -6.44 5.01 23.84
C ILE A 473 -5.30 4.19 23.27
N ILE A 474 -5.61 3.36 22.28
CA ILE A 474 -4.68 2.45 21.63
C ILE A 474 -4.67 2.73 20.13
N PHE A 475 -3.48 2.89 19.56
CA PHE A 475 -3.25 2.94 18.11
C PHE A 475 -2.55 1.66 17.68
N SER A 476 -3.26 0.82 16.93
CA SER A 476 -2.71 -0.36 16.27
C SER A 476 -2.05 0.04 14.95
N ALA A 477 -0.72 -0.08 14.90
CA ALA A 477 0.12 0.24 13.74
C ALA A 477 0.96 -0.98 13.28
N ILE A 478 0.41 -2.18 13.42
CA ILE A 478 1.05 -3.45 13.06
C ILE A 478 0.46 -4.09 11.79
N ASN A 479 1.21 -4.95 11.11
CA ASN A 479 0.73 -5.64 9.89
C ASN A 479 0.27 -7.08 10.12
N ASN A 480 0.44 -7.62 11.32
CA ASN A 480 0.11 -9.02 11.63
C ASN A 480 -1.37 -9.17 12.01
N GLN A 481 -2.12 -9.96 11.25
CA GLN A 481 -3.56 -10.19 11.48
C GLN A 481 -3.85 -10.79 12.86
N THR A 482 -3.07 -11.78 13.30
CA THR A 482 -3.28 -12.44 14.60
C THR A 482 -3.09 -11.46 15.76
N SER A 483 -2.01 -10.67 15.73
CA SER A 483 -1.75 -9.66 16.74
C SER A 483 -2.81 -8.56 16.75
N ARG A 484 -3.39 -8.17 15.61
CA ARG A 484 -4.48 -7.19 15.56
C ARG A 484 -5.74 -7.66 16.28
N LEU A 485 -6.11 -8.92 16.06
CA LEU A 485 -7.26 -9.52 16.74
C LEU A 485 -7.03 -9.59 18.25
N LEU A 486 -5.81 -9.90 18.69
CA LEU A 486 -5.45 -9.89 20.10
C LEU A 486 -5.49 -8.46 20.70
N ILE A 487 -4.99 -7.46 19.99
CA ILE A 487 -5.07 -6.04 20.42
C ILE A 487 -6.53 -5.63 20.59
N GLN A 488 -7.39 -5.96 19.63
CA GLN A 488 -8.82 -5.68 19.71
C GLN A 488 -9.46 -6.36 20.92
N GLN A 489 -9.17 -7.64 21.15
CA GLN A 489 -9.67 -8.38 22.30
C GLN A 489 -9.26 -7.72 23.63
N GLN A 490 -8.00 -7.30 23.75
CA GLN A 490 -7.49 -6.63 24.95
C GLN A 490 -8.10 -5.23 25.13
N ALA A 491 -8.26 -4.46 24.05
CA ALA A 491 -8.92 -3.15 24.07
C ALA A 491 -10.37 -3.27 24.56
N GLN A 492 -11.12 -4.25 24.04
CA GLN A 492 -12.49 -4.53 24.46
C GLN A 492 -12.54 -4.97 25.93
N LYS A 493 -11.73 -5.96 26.31
CA LYS A 493 -11.64 -6.48 27.70
C LYS A 493 -11.41 -5.36 28.72
N HIS A 494 -10.68 -4.31 28.34
CA HIS A 494 -10.31 -3.22 29.24
C HIS A 494 -11.00 -1.88 28.92
N ASN A 495 -12.08 -1.88 28.13
CA ASN A 495 -12.87 -0.68 27.80
C ASN A 495 -12.04 0.46 27.20
N LYS A 496 -11.11 0.15 26.29
CA LYS A 496 -10.20 1.12 25.68
C LYS A 496 -10.69 1.57 24.31
N ILE A 497 -10.36 2.80 23.94
CA ILE A 497 -10.54 3.29 22.57
C ILE A 497 -9.49 2.63 21.69
N LEU A 498 -9.89 2.18 20.49
CA LEU A 498 -8.99 1.54 19.54
C LEU A 498 -9.06 2.20 18.17
N PHE A 499 -7.91 2.63 17.69
CA PHE A 499 -7.66 3.01 16.31
C PHE A 499 -6.92 1.87 15.60
N ASP A 500 -7.47 1.34 14.52
CA ASP A 500 -6.80 0.35 13.66
C ASP A 500 -6.78 0.83 12.21
N GLN A 501 -5.79 0.39 11.43
CA GLN A 501 -5.69 0.75 10.02
C GLN A 501 -5.17 -0.41 9.20
N ILE A 502 -5.66 -0.60 7.97
CA ILE A 502 -5.10 -1.57 7.02
C ILE A 502 -4.58 -0.80 5.81
N LEU A 503 -3.27 -0.82 5.59
CA LEU A 503 -2.62 -0.24 4.43
C LEU A 503 -2.16 -1.33 3.45
N ASN A 504 -2.52 -1.15 2.18
CA ASN A 504 -2.06 -1.99 1.07
C ASN A 504 -1.72 -1.12 -0.15
N GLY A 505 -0.49 -0.60 -0.17
CA GLY A 505 0.02 0.23 -1.25
C GLY A 505 -0.62 1.61 -1.27
N LEU A 506 -1.51 1.85 -2.23
CA LEU A 506 -2.25 3.12 -2.36
C LEU A 506 -3.72 2.99 -1.94
N LYS A 507 -4.04 1.88 -1.25
CA LYS A 507 -5.34 1.65 -0.62
C LYS A 507 -5.17 1.61 0.88
N ALA A 508 -6.06 2.27 1.61
CA ALA A 508 -6.08 2.17 3.06
C ALA A 508 -7.49 2.22 3.62
N TYR A 509 -7.62 1.59 4.78
CA TYR A 509 -8.83 1.59 5.58
C TYR A 509 -8.47 1.97 7.01
N THR A 510 -9.27 2.79 7.66
CA THR A 510 -9.12 3.09 9.09
C THR A 510 -10.39 2.74 9.81
N GLN A 511 -10.25 2.25 11.04
CA GLN A 511 -11.37 1.92 11.90
C GLN A 511 -11.20 2.56 13.27
N PHE A 512 -12.30 3.13 13.76
CA PHE A 512 -12.40 3.68 15.11
C PHE A 512 -13.36 2.84 15.96
N GLY A 513 -12.88 2.39 17.12
CA GLY A 513 -13.65 1.62 18.08
C GLY A 513 -13.79 2.37 19.39
N LYS A 514 -15.03 2.69 19.78
CA LYS A 514 -15.34 3.12 21.14
C LYS A 514 -15.07 1.99 22.15
N PRO A 515 -14.99 2.30 23.45
CA PRO A 515 -15.03 1.27 24.49
C PRO A 515 -16.17 0.27 24.23
N ASN A 516 -15.86 -1.02 24.29
CA ASN A 516 -16.76 -2.16 24.00
C ASN A 516 -17.25 -2.32 22.55
N GLN A 517 -16.75 -1.52 21.61
CA GLN A 517 -17.11 -1.68 20.19
C GLN A 517 -16.17 -2.67 19.50
N GLN A 518 -16.74 -3.59 18.71
CA GLN A 518 -15.97 -4.48 17.84
C GLN A 518 -15.68 -3.84 16.50
N LEU A 519 -14.42 -3.96 16.04
CA LEU A 519 -13.99 -3.54 14.72
C LEU A 519 -14.23 -4.64 13.67
N GLN A 520 -14.49 -4.26 12.43
CA GLN A 520 -14.69 -5.14 11.28
C GLN A 520 -13.35 -5.49 10.60
N ILE A 521 -12.34 -5.90 11.39
CA ILE A 521 -10.98 -6.15 10.89
C ILE A 521 -10.98 -7.28 9.85
N GLN A 522 -11.66 -8.39 10.14
CA GLN A 522 -11.65 -9.57 9.26
C GLN A 522 -12.33 -9.30 7.91
N GLU A 523 -13.47 -8.61 7.92
CA GLU A 523 -14.19 -8.23 6.70
C GLU A 523 -13.36 -7.28 5.83
N THR A 524 -12.71 -6.30 6.46
CA THR A 524 -11.83 -5.36 5.74
C THR A 524 -10.61 -6.08 5.15
N LEU A 525 -10.01 -7.02 5.88
CA LEU A 525 -8.91 -7.84 5.34
C LEU A 525 -9.34 -8.69 4.14
N LYS A 526 -10.55 -9.26 4.16
CA LYS A 526 -11.12 -9.98 3.00
C LYS A 526 -11.27 -9.05 1.79
N ASN A 527 -11.75 -7.84 1.99
CA ASN A 527 -11.90 -6.84 0.92
C ASN A 527 -10.54 -6.39 0.34
N VAL A 528 -9.49 -6.36 1.16
CA VAL A 528 -8.14 -5.92 0.77
C VAL A 528 -7.33 -6.98 0.04
N TYR A 529 -7.43 -8.25 0.45
CA TYR A 529 -6.55 -9.34 -0.03
C TYR A 529 -7.26 -10.35 -0.94
N ASN A 530 -8.42 -9.98 -1.49
CA ASN A 530 -9.43 -10.82 -2.14
C ASN A 530 -8.89 -11.75 -3.26
N VAL A 531 -8.32 -12.89 -2.89
CA VAL A 531 -8.06 -14.05 -3.75
C VAL A 531 -8.55 -15.28 -2.99
N ASP A 532 -9.53 -15.97 -3.57
CA ASP A 532 -10.06 -17.22 -3.03
C ASP A 532 -8.93 -18.26 -2.85
N GLN A 533 -8.95 -18.99 -1.74
CA GLN A 533 -7.92 -19.99 -1.43
C GLN A 533 -7.84 -21.07 -2.49
N ASP A 534 -8.98 -21.51 -3.02
CA ASP A 534 -9.01 -22.52 -4.08
C ASP A 534 -8.34 -22.02 -5.37
N THR A 535 -8.43 -20.72 -5.66
CA THR A 535 -7.76 -20.10 -6.81
C THR A 535 -6.25 -20.29 -6.74
N TYR A 536 -5.59 -19.99 -5.61
CA TYR A 536 -4.13 -20.09 -5.56
C TYR A 536 -3.64 -21.50 -5.17
N LYS A 537 -4.44 -22.27 -4.41
CA LYS A 537 -4.09 -23.65 -3.99
C LYS A 537 -4.30 -24.69 -5.09
N LYS A 538 -5.33 -24.55 -5.92
CA LYS A 538 -5.72 -25.58 -6.91
C LYS A 538 -5.76 -25.06 -8.35
N PHE A 539 -6.24 -23.84 -8.57
CA PHE A 539 -6.55 -23.35 -9.92
C PHE A 539 -5.87 -22.02 -10.28
N PRO A 540 -4.53 -21.89 -10.14
CA PRO A 540 -3.86 -20.64 -10.43
C PRO A 540 -3.92 -20.31 -11.93
N TYR A 541 -4.45 -19.14 -12.25
CA TYR A 541 -4.51 -18.62 -13.62
C TYR A 541 -3.61 -17.39 -13.85
N LEU A 542 -3.00 -16.85 -12.79
CA LEU A 542 -2.01 -15.77 -12.87
C LEU A 542 -0.74 -16.15 -12.09
N PRO A 543 0.45 -15.66 -12.52
CA PRO A 543 1.69 -15.89 -11.79
C PRO A 543 1.65 -15.40 -10.34
N ILE A 544 0.85 -14.36 -10.04
CA ILE A 544 0.69 -13.85 -8.67
C ILE A 544 0.01 -14.87 -7.74
N HIS A 545 -0.88 -15.72 -8.25
CA HIS A 545 -1.47 -16.80 -7.45
C HIS A 545 -0.42 -17.84 -7.08
N CYS A 546 0.51 -18.14 -7.98
CA CYS A 546 1.65 -19.00 -7.68
C CYS A 546 2.57 -18.41 -6.60
N VAL A 547 2.72 -17.07 -6.54
CA VAL A 547 3.46 -16.40 -5.45
C VAL A 547 2.76 -16.56 -4.10
N LEU A 548 1.43 -16.38 -4.06
CA LEU A 548 0.65 -16.57 -2.83
C LEU A 548 0.77 -18.00 -2.31
N TRP A 549 0.64 -18.98 -3.21
CA TRP A 549 0.89 -20.39 -2.89
C TRP A 549 2.31 -20.62 -2.39
N ALA A 550 3.32 -20.04 -3.04
CA ALA A 550 4.72 -20.22 -2.65
C ALA A 550 5.01 -19.66 -1.25
N LYS A 551 4.39 -18.53 -0.87
CA LYS A 551 4.47 -17.99 0.50
C LYS A 551 3.86 -18.96 1.50
N GLU A 552 2.66 -19.49 1.23
CA GLU A 552 2.01 -20.46 2.11
C GLU A 552 2.82 -21.76 2.24
N VAL A 553 3.42 -22.27 1.16
CA VAL A 553 4.32 -23.44 1.21
C VAL A 553 5.55 -23.14 2.06
N PHE A 554 6.16 -21.97 1.88
CA PHE A 554 7.32 -21.58 2.70
C PHE A 554 6.95 -21.48 4.19
N ASP A 555 5.89 -20.73 4.51
CA ASP A 555 5.46 -20.53 5.90
C ASP A 555 5.15 -21.89 6.56
N ASN A 556 4.49 -22.78 5.83
CA ASN A 556 4.24 -24.14 6.31
C ASN A 556 5.53 -24.95 6.50
N SER A 557 6.45 -24.97 5.54
CA SER A 557 7.64 -25.82 5.57
C SER A 557 8.71 -25.35 6.56
N PHE A 558 8.80 -24.05 6.84
CA PHE A 558 9.87 -23.49 7.67
C PHE A 558 9.38 -22.90 8.99
N VAL A 559 8.25 -22.19 9.02
CA VAL A 559 7.71 -21.58 10.25
C VAL A 559 6.85 -22.58 10.99
N GLY A 560 5.86 -23.15 10.31
CA GLY A 560 4.96 -24.18 10.85
C GLY A 560 5.72 -25.40 11.35
N PHE A 561 6.82 -25.79 10.69
CA PHE A 561 7.69 -26.88 11.12
C PHE A 561 8.27 -26.69 12.52
N VAL A 562 8.77 -25.50 12.85
CA VAL A 562 9.34 -25.25 14.18
C VAL A 562 8.25 -25.27 15.25
N THR A 563 7.09 -24.64 14.96
CA THR A 563 5.95 -24.64 15.87
C THR A 563 5.41 -26.05 16.12
N ASP A 564 5.27 -26.86 15.08
CA ASP A 564 4.78 -28.22 15.20
C ASP A 564 5.79 -29.14 15.88
N PHE A 565 7.09 -28.97 15.64
CA PHE A 565 8.13 -29.67 16.40
C PHE A 565 8.04 -29.33 17.89
N GLN A 566 7.81 -28.07 18.25
CA GLN A 566 7.61 -27.67 19.66
C GLN A 566 6.36 -28.31 20.28
N LYS A 567 5.23 -28.37 19.55
CA LYS A 567 4.01 -29.06 20.01
C LYS A 567 4.23 -30.56 20.17
N PHE A 568 4.93 -31.19 19.23
CA PHE A 568 5.31 -32.59 19.29
C PHE A 568 6.15 -32.91 20.53
N LEU A 569 7.05 -31.99 20.93
CA LEU A 569 7.83 -32.12 22.17
C LEU A 569 6.97 -31.97 23.44
N GLN A 570 5.86 -31.23 23.39
CA GLN A 570 4.96 -31.02 24.52
C GLN A 570 4.00 -32.20 24.72
N ASP A 571 3.36 -32.65 23.64
CA ASP A 571 2.44 -33.78 23.64
C ASP A 571 2.55 -34.57 22.32
N ARG A 572 3.37 -35.61 22.35
CA ARG A 572 3.60 -36.48 21.21
C ARG A 572 2.33 -37.22 20.77
N ASN A 573 1.62 -37.83 21.72
CA ASN A 573 0.51 -38.70 21.39
C ASN A 573 -0.67 -37.87 20.90
N GLY A 574 -0.98 -36.74 21.53
CA GLY A 574 -1.99 -35.82 21.04
C GLY A 574 -1.61 -35.21 19.68
N TYR A 575 -0.34 -34.83 19.48
CA TYR A 575 0.12 -34.36 18.17
C TYR A 575 -0.04 -35.43 17.08
N LEU A 576 0.40 -36.68 17.33
CA LEU A 576 0.29 -37.75 16.34
C LEU A 576 -1.14 -38.31 16.19
N GLN A 577 -2.03 -38.17 17.18
CA GLN A 577 -3.44 -38.56 17.08
C GLN A 577 -4.27 -37.58 16.24
N ASN A 578 -3.94 -36.29 16.28
CA ASN A 578 -4.51 -35.28 15.40
C ASN A 578 -4.15 -35.49 13.91
N PHE A 579 -3.42 -36.56 13.58
CA PHE A 579 -3.02 -36.93 12.22
C PHE A 579 -4.11 -37.71 11.46
N ASP A 580 -4.99 -38.44 12.15
CA ASP A 580 -5.99 -39.33 11.54
C ASP A 580 -7.29 -38.60 11.14
N GLU A 581 -7.38 -37.28 11.36
CA GLU A 581 -8.53 -36.49 10.90
C GLU A 581 -8.42 -36.17 9.40
N PRO A 582 -9.40 -36.56 8.56
CA PRO A 582 -9.35 -36.42 7.10
C PRO A 582 -9.22 -34.97 6.56
N ASP A 583 -9.42 -33.97 7.41
CA ASP A 583 -9.43 -32.54 7.04
C ASP A 583 -8.15 -31.78 7.41
N VAL A 584 -7.11 -32.47 7.89
CA VAL A 584 -5.87 -31.82 8.30
C VAL A 584 -5.04 -31.47 7.07
N VAL A 585 -4.96 -30.16 6.80
CA VAL A 585 -4.20 -29.49 5.74
C VAL A 585 -2.94 -30.28 5.35
N ASP A 586 -2.87 -30.75 4.09
CA ASP A 586 -1.79 -31.52 3.45
C ASP A 586 -0.34 -31.25 3.92
N ASN A 587 -0.03 -30.01 4.31
CA ASN A 587 1.29 -29.60 4.77
C ASN A 587 1.63 -30.12 6.18
N TYR A 588 0.64 -30.43 7.02
CA TYR A 588 0.82 -31.05 8.33
C TYR A 588 1.40 -32.46 8.21
N HIS A 589 0.92 -33.24 7.23
CA HIS A 589 1.39 -34.61 6.94
C HIS A 589 2.91 -34.64 6.71
N ILE A 590 3.42 -33.78 5.83
CA ILE A 590 4.86 -33.69 5.52
C ILE A 590 5.67 -33.40 6.78
N ARG A 591 5.23 -32.42 7.57
CA ARG A 591 5.93 -32.02 8.79
C ARG A 591 5.94 -33.15 9.80
N ALA A 592 4.80 -33.81 10.04
CA ALA A 592 4.71 -34.95 10.94
C ALA A 592 5.63 -36.11 10.50
N HIS A 593 5.74 -36.40 9.20
CA HIS A 593 6.69 -37.37 8.66
C HIS A 593 8.14 -37.05 9.00
N VAL A 594 8.56 -35.82 8.70
CA VAL A 594 9.92 -35.37 8.95
C VAL A 594 10.21 -35.37 10.45
N ILE A 595 9.32 -34.80 11.28
CA ILE A 595 9.44 -34.75 12.74
C ILE A 595 9.57 -36.18 13.31
N ASN A 596 8.65 -37.08 12.97
CA ASN A 596 8.68 -38.48 13.43
C ASN A 596 9.99 -39.19 13.04
N ARG A 597 10.55 -38.88 11.87
CA ARG A 597 11.80 -39.51 11.40
C ARG A 597 13.03 -38.95 12.11
N ILE A 598 13.16 -37.63 12.23
CA ILE A 598 14.34 -37.00 12.86
C ILE A 598 14.41 -37.21 14.37
N SER A 599 13.26 -37.48 15.01
CA SER A 599 13.16 -37.75 16.44
C SER A 599 13.55 -39.19 16.83
N LYS A 600 13.85 -40.08 15.86
CA LYS A 600 14.30 -41.45 16.15
C LYS A 600 15.71 -41.46 16.77
N PRO A 601 15.99 -42.30 17.79
CA PRO A 601 17.32 -42.50 18.34
C PRO A 601 18.33 -42.88 17.25
N GLY A 602 19.53 -42.34 17.34
CA GLY A 602 20.62 -42.61 16.39
C GLY A 602 20.42 -41.97 15.01
N PHE A 603 19.33 -41.24 14.78
CA PHE A 603 19.14 -40.51 13.53
C PHE A 603 20.07 -39.29 13.47
N ASN A 604 21.16 -39.41 12.71
CA ASN A 604 22.05 -38.30 12.42
C ASN A 604 21.56 -37.53 11.18
N LEU A 605 21.14 -36.27 11.33
CA LEU A 605 20.75 -35.42 10.20
C LEU A 605 22.01 -34.84 9.54
N THR A 606 22.30 -35.25 8.29
CA THR A 606 23.46 -34.79 7.52
C THR A 606 23.03 -33.91 6.35
N LEU A 607 23.98 -33.19 5.74
CA LEU A 607 23.71 -32.37 4.55
C LEU A 607 23.15 -33.21 3.39
N ASP A 608 23.67 -34.41 3.16
CA ASP A 608 23.16 -35.33 2.12
C ASP A 608 21.69 -35.73 2.39
N LYS A 609 21.30 -35.95 3.65
CA LYS A 609 19.90 -36.23 3.99
C LYS A 609 18.99 -35.03 3.81
N ILE A 610 19.48 -33.81 4.06
CA ILE A 610 18.75 -32.57 3.79
C ILE A 610 18.59 -32.35 2.28
N LEU A 611 19.62 -32.67 1.51
CA LEU A 611 19.59 -32.59 0.06
C LEU A 611 18.53 -33.57 -0.50
N SER A 612 18.49 -34.79 0.03
CA SER A 612 17.43 -35.77 -0.28
C SER A 612 16.04 -35.25 0.12
N LEU A 613 15.90 -34.62 1.29
CA LEU A 613 14.63 -34.03 1.73
C LEU A 613 14.16 -32.94 0.75
N SER A 614 15.08 -32.09 0.31
CA SER A 614 14.79 -31.01 -0.64
C SER A 614 14.31 -31.55 -1.98
N LYS A 615 14.87 -32.69 -2.43
CA LYS A 615 14.41 -33.40 -3.64
C LYS A 615 13.01 -34.00 -3.45
N GLU A 616 12.76 -34.66 -2.33
CA GLU A 616 11.43 -35.23 -2.06
C GLU A 616 10.36 -34.14 -1.88
N LEU A 617 10.70 -32.97 -1.33
CA LEU A 617 9.79 -31.81 -1.29
C LEU A 617 9.48 -31.28 -2.69
N TYR A 618 10.48 -31.25 -3.60
CA TYR A 618 10.26 -30.91 -5.00
C TYR A 618 9.24 -31.88 -5.64
N GLU A 619 9.52 -33.18 -5.56
CA GLU A 619 8.67 -34.24 -6.14
C GLU A 619 7.27 -34.19 -5.52
N PHE A 620 7.15 -33.95 -4.22
CA PHE A 620 5.87 -33.80 -3.54
C PHE A 620 5.03 -32.65 -4.10
N HIS A 621 5.61 -31.44 -4.21
CA HIS A 621 4.87 -30.24 -4.60
C HIS A 621 4.56 -30.16 -6.10
N PHE A 622 5.50 -30.57 -6.96
CA PHE A 622 5.43 -30.33 -8.41
C PHE A 622 5.04 -31.56 -9.23
N GLU A 623 5.07 -32.76 -8.63
CA GLU A 623 4.67 -34.02 -9.28
C GLU A 623 3.52 -34.68 -8.52
N PHE A 624 3.74 -35.15 -7.29
CA PHE A 624 2.74 -35.91 -6.53
C PHE A 624 1.43 -35.14 -6.33
N LYS A 625 1.50 -33.88 -5.84
CA LYS A 625 0.31 -33.06 -5.63
C LYS A 625 -0.45 -32.72 -6.91
N ILE A 626 0.27 -32.59 -8.02
CA ILE A 626 -0.36 -32.36 -9.32
C ILE A 626 -1.08 -33.63 -9.80
N ASN A 627 -0.46 -34.80 -9.63
CA ASN A 627 -1.09 -36.09 -9.92
C ASN A 627 -2.34 -36.33 -9.06
N GLU A 628 -2.29 -36.06 -7.76
CA GLU A 628 -3.46 -36.18 -6.87
C GLU A 628 -4.59 -35.23 -7.29
N LEU A 629 -4.25 -34.02 -7.71
CA LEU A 629 -5.23 -33.06 -8.22
C LEU A 629 -5.88 -33.53 -9.51
N LEU A 630 -5.11 -34.11 -10.44
CA LEU A 630 -5.62 -34.68 -11.70
C LEU A 630 -6.47 -35.94 -11.48
N LYS A 631 -6.14 -36.78 -10.48
CA LYS A 631 -6.99 -37.91 -10.08
C LYS A 631 -8.32 -37.43 -9.50
N LYS A 632 -8.28 -36.40 -8.65
CA LYS A 632 -9.47 -35.81 -8.04
C LYS A 632 -10.36 -35.11 -9.06
N TYR A 633 -9.77 -34.50 -10.08
CA TYR A 633 -10.48 -33.82 -11.18
C TYR A 633 -9.99 -34.36 -12.53
N PRO A 634 -10.53 -35.48 -13.02
CA PRO A 634 -10.12 -36.06 -14.31
C PRO A 634 -10.37 -35.11 -15.48
N THR A 635 -9.46 -35.13 -16.47
CA THR A 635 -9.53 -34.23 -17.64
C THR A 635 -10.60 -34.61 -18.66
N ASP A 636 -11.02 -35.87 -18.63
CA ASP A 636 -11.99 -36.52 -19.50
C ASP A 636 -13.38 -36.70 -18.85
N ALA A 637 -13.59 -36.14 -17.66
CA ALA A 637 -14.89 -36.17 -17.00
C ALA A 637 -15.97 -35.42 -17.82
N LEU A 638 -17.19 -35.97 -17.84
CA LEU A 638 -18.36 -35.36 -18.49
C LEU A 638 -18.60 -33.90 -18.02
N GLU A 639 -18.41 -33.65 -16.72
CA GLU A 639 -18.36 -32.31 -16.13
C GLU A 639 -16.90 -31.93 -15.81
N CYS A 640 -16.14 -31.60 -16.86
CA CYS A 640 -14.73 -31.25 -16.73
C CYS A 640 -14.55 -29.91 -15.98
N VAL A 641 -13.82 -29.94 -14.86
CA VAL A 641 -13.52 -28.75 -14.05
C VAL A 641 -12.48 -27.84 -14.72
N TRP A 642 -11.73 -28.36 -15.69
CA TRP A 642 -10.65 -27.64 -16.37
C TRP A 642 -11.13 -26.79 -17.54
N THR A 643 -12.01 -25.83 -17.25
CA THR A 643 -12.60 -24.93 -18.24
C THR A 643 -12.25 -23.47 -17.93
N GLY A 644 -12.28 -22.63 -18.97
CA GLY A 644 -11.97 -21.20 -18.87
C GLY A 644 -10.58 -20.94 -18.30
N TYR A 645 -10.53 -20.36 -17.10
CA TYR A 645 -9.27 -20.01 -16.41
C TYR A 645 -8.62 -21.18 -15.66
N LYS A 646 -9.35 -22.28 -15.42
CA LYS A 646 -8.83 -23.44 -14.70
C LYS A 646 -7.96 -24.26 -15.66
N LYS A 647 -6.67 -23.94 -15.71
CA LYS A 647 -5.71 -24.61 -16.59
C LYS A 647 -5.41 -26.02 -16.10
N ILE A 648 -5.42 -26.99 -17.02
CA ILE A 648 -4.97 -28.35 -16.76
C ILE A 648 -3.49 -28.31 -16.36
N PRO A 649 -3.12 -28.71 -15.13
CA PRO A 649 -1.74 -28.75 -14.73
C PRO A 649 -1.01 -29.96 -15.31
N GLN A 650 0.30 -29.88 -15.42
CA GLN A 650 1.18 -30.97 -15.82
C GLN A 650 2.18 -31.26 -14.70
N PRO A 651 2.31 -32.51 -14.24
CA PRO A 651 3.32 -32.88 -13.27
C PRO A 651 4.71 -32.69 -13.89
N ILE A 652 5.65 -32.13 -13.11
CA ILE A 652 7.02 -31.92 -13.58
C ILE A 652 7.94 -32.86 -12.82
N LYS A 653 8.45 -33.86 -13.53
CA LYS A 653 9.48 -34.77 -13.01
C LYS A 653 10.77 -34.00 -12.73
N PHE A 654 11.45 -34.38 -11.66
CA PHE A 654 12.77 -33.82 -11.37
C PHE A 654 13.78 -34.18 -12.48
N ASP A 655 14.67 -33.24 -12.79
CA ASP A 655 15.73 -33.40 -13.80
C ASP A 655 16.98 -32.68 -13.30
N SER A 656 18.07 -33.42 -13.11
CA SER A 656 19.34 -32.89 -12.61
C SER A 656 20.08 -32.02 -13.64
N ASN A 657 19.70 -32.07 -14.92
CA ASN A 657 20.25 -31.19 -15.96
C ASN A 657 19.50 -29.85 -16.05
N ASN A 658 18.34 -29.75 -15.40
CA ASN A 658 17.55 -28.53 -15.39
C ASN A 658 18.01 -27.59 -14.28
N MET A 659 18.62 -26.46 -14.67
CA MET A 659 19.18 -25.50 -13.72
C MET A 659 18.15 -24.87 -12.77
N ASP A 660 16.87 -24.75 -13.17
CA ASP A 660 15.82 -24.26 -12.28
C ASP A 660 15.49 -25.28 -11.19
N HIS A 661 15.48 -26.58 -11.54
CA HIS A 661 15.24 -27.66 -10.60
C HIS A 661 16.41 -27.74 -9.59
N VAL A 662 17.64 -27.75 -10.09
CA VAL A 662 18.86 -27.73 -9.25
C VAL A 662 18.89 -26.51 -8.34
N ALA A 663 18.52 -25.33 -8.85
CA ALA A 663 18.46 -24.11 -8.04
C ALA A 663 17.44 -24.23 -6.89
N TYR A 664 16.26 -24.82 -7.13
CA TYR A 664 15.30 -25.10 -6.05
C TYR A 664 15.93 -25.99 -4.97
N ILE A 665 16.51 -27.13 -5.35
CA ILE A 665 17.15 -28.06 -4.41
C ILE A 665 18.21 -27.36 -3.59
N GLN A 666 19.06 -26.57 -4.25
CA GLN A 666 20.13 -25.83 -3.61
C GLN A 666 19.61 -24.85 -2.57
N ILE A 667 18.64 -24.00 -2.93
CA ILE A 667 18.09 -22.97 -2.05
C ILE A 667 17.37 -23.60 -0.86
N THR A 668 16.54 -24.61 -1.10
CA THR A 668 15.79 -25.33 -0.05
C THR A 668 16.75 -26.04 0.91
N THR A 669 17.80 -26.67 0.39
CA THR A 669 18.84 -27.31 1.21
C THR A 669 19.50 -26.30 2.14
N LEU A 670 19.93 -25.15 1.62
CA LEU A 670 20.56 -24.10 2.42
C LEU A 670 19.64 -23.56 3.52
N LEU A 671 18.34 -23.40 3.23
CA LEU A 671 17.35 -22.97 4.22
C LEU A 671 17.14 -24.02 5.33
N ILE A 672 16.99 -25.30 4.96
CA ILE A 672 16.85 -26.39 5.94
C ILE A 672 18.14 -26.54 6.76
N SER A 673 19.32 -26.40 6.15
CA SER A 673 20.60 -26.39 6.88
C SER A 673 20.66 -25.28 7.93
N LYS A 674 20.19 -24.06 7.59
CA LYS A 674 20.06 -22.96 8.57
C LYS A 674 19.05 -23.27 9.68
N LEU A 675 17.94 -23.93 9.34
CA LEU A 675 16.91 -24.36 10.29
C LEU A 675 17.45 -25.32 11.36
N PHE A 676 18.40 -26.20 11.00
CA PHE A 676 19.00 -27.17 11.90
C PHE A 676 20.43 -26.80 12.35
N ASN A 677 20.90 -25.59 12.02
CA ASN A 677 22.26 -25.12 12.30
C ASN A 677 23.37 -26.06 11.76
N ILE A 678 23.15 -26.67 10.60
CA ILE A 678 24.12 -27.53 9.92
C ILE A 678 24.96 -26.66 8.98
N SER A 679 26.28 -26.76 9.09
CA SER A 679 27.20 -26.02 8.20
C SER A 679 27.12 -26.56 6.77
N ALA A 680 26.53 -25.77 5.88
CA ALA A 680 26.71 -25.91 4.44
C ALA A 680 27.83 -24.94 4.04
N SER A 681 28.94 -25.45 3.49
CA SER A 681 30.12 -24.61 3.18
C SER A 681 29.79 -23.52 2.16
N ALA A 682 30.57 -22.44 2.13
CA ALA A 682 30.46 -21.37 1.13
C ALA A 682 30.62 -21.84 -0.34
N VAL A 683 30.97 -23.11 -0.55
CA VAL A 683 31.23 -23.77 -1.83
C VAL A 683 30.11 -24.77 -2.17
N PHE A 684 28.92 -24.68 -1.57
CA PHE A 684 27.75 -25.45 -2.03
C PHE A 684 27.28 -24.93 -3.39
N LYS A 685 28.09 -25.18 -4.42
CA LYS A 685 27.87 -24.78 -5.81
C LYS A 685 26.95 -25.78 -6.50
N GLN A 686 26.35 -25.36 -7.60
CA GLN A 686 25.39 -26.18 -8.34
C GLN A 686 26.01 -27.48 -8.84
N GLU A 687 27.30 -27.48 -9.21
CA GLU A 687 28.00 -28.67 -9.68
C GLU A 687 28.06 -29.77 -8.61
N TYR A 688 28.30 -29.39 -7.35
CA TYR A 688 28.29 -30.33 -6.22
C TYR A 688 26.90 -30.93 -5.99
N VAL A 689 25.86 -30.10 -6.10
CA VAL A 689 24.47 -30.55 -5.96
C VAL A 689 24.10 -31.54 -7.06
N ILE A 690 24.49 -31.25 -8.30
CA ILE A 690 24.23 -32.12 -9.45
C ILE A 690 24.90 -33.49 -9.26
N ASP A 691 26.20 -33.51 -8.92
CA ASP A 691 26.94 -34.76 -8.70
C ASP A 691 26.28 -35.62 -7.61
N LYS A 692 25.94 -35.01 -6.47
CA LYS A 692 25.25 -35.71 -5.38
C LYS A 692 23.88 -36.24 -5.77
N LEU A 693 23.10 -35.46 -6.52
CA LEU A 693 21.76 -35.89 -6.97
C LEU A 693 21.83 -37.05 -7.97
N GLN A 694 22.87 -37.09 -8.83
CA GLN A 694 23.07 -38.20 -9.77
C GLN A 694 23.45 -39.51 -9.07
N GLN A 695 24.14 -39.41 -7.92
CA GLN A 695 24.53 -40.56 -7.10
C GLN A 695 23.40 -41.07 -6.18
N MET A 696 22.32 -40.30 -6.00
CA MET A 696 21.20 -40.68 -5.13
C MET A 696 20.26 -41.68 -5.82
N THR A 697 20.16 -42.89 -5.27
CA THR A 697 19.33 -43.98 -5.80
C THR A 697 18.07 -44.28 -5.00
N GLU A 698 17.95 -43.78 -3.76
CA GLU A 698 16.83 -44.09 -2.85
C GLU A 698 16.13 -42.83 -2.31
N ASN A 699 14.81 -42.91 -2.12
CA ASN A 699 14.03 -41.91 -1.40
C ASN A 699 14.12 -42.18 0.11
N TYR A 700 14.70 -41.23 0.84
CA TYR A 700 15.08 -41.39 2.24
C TYR A 700 13.93 -41.10 3.21
N TRP A 701 13.04 -40.17 2.86
CA TRP A 701 11.99 -39.63 3.75
C TRP A 701 10.61 -40.23 3.49
N ASN A 702 10.33 -40.65 2.25
CA ASN A 702 9.09 -41.27 1.80
C ASN A 702 7.85 -40.43 2.15
N LEU A 703 7.88 -39.13 1.82
CA LEU A 703 6.88 -38.13 2.22
C LEU A 703 5.45 -38.40 1.72
N THR A 704 5.28 -39.29 0.74
CA THR A 704 3.99 -39.66 0.13
C THR A 704 3.35 -40.89 0.74
N ASN A 705 4.07 -41.64 1.57
CA ASN A 705 3.54 -42.83 2.24
C ASN A 705 2.76 -42.43 3.49
N PRO A 706 1.80 -43.25 3.97
CA PRO A 706 1.16 -43.02 5.27
C PRO A 706 2.19 -43.02 6.41
N LEU A 707 1.98 -42.16 7.40
CA LEU A 707 2.81 -42.14 8.60
C LEU A 707 2.52 -43.37 9.45
N VAL A 708 3.56 -44.11 9.82
CA VAL A 708 3.46 -45.18 10.82
C VAL A 708 4.13 -44.69 12.11
N PRO A 709 3.36 -44.33 13.16
CA PRO A 709 3.93 -43.97 14.45
C PRO A 709 4.66 -45.17 15.05
N THR A 710 5.96 -45.05 15.30
CA THR A 710 6.73 -46.09 16.01
C THR A 710 6.99 -45.65 17.44
N PRO A 711 6.72 -46.45 18.49
CA PRO A 711 7.05 -46.08 19.87
C PRO A 711 8.57 -46.01 20.02
N VAL A 712 9.13 -44.84 20.31
CA VAL A 712 10.58 -44.68 20.52
C VAL A 712 10.90 -43.58 21.54
N GLU A 713 12.00 -43.74 22.28
CA GLU A 713 12.57 -42.72 23.17
C GLU A 713 13.22 -41.55 22.40
N TYR A 714 13.28 -40.39 23.05
CA TYR A 714 13.59 -39.11 22.42
C TYR A 714 15.10 -38.88 22.21
N SER A 715 15.47 -38.35 21.03
CA SER A 715 16.76 -37.68 20.81
C SER A 715 16.55 -36.17 20.64
N SER A 716 17.26 -35.37 21.45
CA SER A 716 17.29 -33.90 21.36
C SER A 716 18.34 -33.36 20.36
N GLN A 717 19.03 -34.24 19.63
CA GLN A 717 20.17 -33.87 18.80
C GLN A 717 19.82 -32.98 17.58
N ASN A 718 18.64 -33.16 16.99
CA ASN A 718 18.23 -32.45 15.75
C ASN A 718 17.15 -31.39 16.04
N LYS A 719 17.40 -30.44 16.94
CA LYS A 719 16.41 -29.41 17.29
C LYS A 719 16.39 -28.29 16.22
N PRO A 720 15.25 -28.03 15.55
CA PRO A 720 15.15 -26.91 14.64
C PRO A 720 15.02 -25.58 15.38
N GLN A 721 15.45 -24.50 14.74
CA GLN A 721 15.30 -23.12 15.20
C GLN A 721 14.55 -22.29 14.17
N PHE A 722 13.85 -21.24 14.61
CA PHE A 722 13.26 -20.28 13.68
C PHE A 722 14.34 -19.64 12.82
N LEU A 723 14.08 -19.51 11.52
CA LEU A 723 14.97 -18.81 10.61
C LEU A 723 15.09 -17.35 11.05
N ASN A 724 16.34 -16.89 11.21
CA ASN A 724 16.60 -15.50 11.54
C ASN A 724 16.48 -14.63 10.29
N PHE A 725 15.30 -14.07 10.07
CA PHE A 725 15.05 -13.17 8.94
C PHE A 725 15.78 -11.83 9.03
N ASP A 726 16.51 -11.59 10.12
CA ASP A 726 17.38 -10.44 10.29
C ASP A 726 18.68 -10.60 9.50
N ASP A 727 19.11 -11.84 9.27
CA ASP A 727 20.23 -12.19 8.41
C ASP A 727 19.86 -11.94 6.92
N ASP A 728 20.57 -11.01 6.28
CA ASP A 728 20.40 -10.66 4.87
C ASP A 728 20.58 -11.88 3.95
N GLN A 729 21.43 -12.86 4.32
CA GLN A 729 21.59 -14.10 3.57
C GLN A 729 20.32 -14.95 3.63
N VAL A 730 19.75 -15.12 4.83
CA VAL A 730 18.51 -15.88 5.03
C VAL A 730 17.35 -15.21 4.28
N ARG A 731 17.26 -13.88 4.34
CA ARG A 731 16.24 -13.12 3.60
C ARG A 731 16.41 -13.24 2.08
N GLY A 732 17.64 -13.20 1.60
CA GLY A 732 17.95 -13.43 0.18
C GLY A 732 17.55 -14.84 -0.26
N LEU A 733 17.82 -15.86 0.57
CA LEU A 733 17.40 -17.24 0.32
C LEU A 733 15.88 -17.38 0.34
N TYR A 734 15.17 -16.72 1.27
CA TYR A 734 13.71 -16.68 1.29
C TYR A 734 13.14 -16.17 -0.04
N VAL A 735 13.58 -14.99 -0.49
CA VAL A 735 13.07 -14.41 -1.75
C VAL A 735 13.35 -15.33 -2.95
N ARG A 736 14.56 -15.91 -3.01
CA ARG A 736 14.92 -16.86 -4.07
C ARG A 736 14.11 -18.15 -3.99
N CYS A 737 13.78 -18.63 -2.79
CA CYS A 737 12.93 -19.79 -2.56
C CYS A 737 11.51 -19.54 -3.08
N ILE A 738 10.90 -18.41 -2.69
CA ILE A 738 9.58 -18.01 -3.19
C ILE A 738 9.59 -17.90 -4.72
N HIS A 739 10.64 -17.29 -5.30
CA HIS A 739 10.77 -17.16 -6.75
C HIS A 739 10.86 -18.51 -7.46
N SER A 740 11.68 -19.43 -6.94
CA SER A 740 11.83 -20.77 -7.50
C SER A 740 10.51 -21.57 -7.40
N LEU A 741 9.90 -21.61 -6.21
CA LEU A 741 8.59 -22.22 -5.99
C LEU A 741 7.53 -21.68 -6.96
N THR A 742 7.48 -20.36 -7.11
CA THR A 742 6.52 -19.68 -7.98
C THR A 742 6.71 -20.10 -9.43
N ASN A 743 7.92 -20.00 -9.97
CA ASN A 743 8.16 -20.23 -11.40
C ASN A 743 8.03 -21.71 -11.78
N LEU A 744 8.40 -22.63 -10.89
CA LEU A 744 8.15 -24.06 -11.09
C LEU A 744 6.64 -24.36 -11.12
N ARG A 745 5.86 -23.75 -10.22
CA ARG A 745 4.41 -23.87 -10.26
C ARG A 745 3.79 -23.19 -11.47
N CYS A 746 4.31 -22.04 -11.92
CA CYS A 746 3.90 -21.45 -13.18
C CYS A 746 4.08 -22.44 -14.35
N LYS A 747 5.19 -23.20 -14.38
CA LYS A 747 5.40 -24.25 -15.38
C LYS A 747 4.34 -25.35 -15.28
N ASN A 748 3.96 -25.82 -14.08
CA ASN A 748 2.89 -26.83 -13.94
C ASN A 748 1.62 -26.38 -14.65
N TYR A 749 1.23 -25.10 -14.55
CA TYR A 749 -0.01 -24.59 -15.11
C TYR A 749 0.17 -23.86 -16.46
N ASN A 750 1.33 -23.99 -17.10
CA ASN A 750 1.65 -23.27 -18.35
C ASN A 750 1.35 -21.76 -18.25
N LEU A 751 1.86 -21.13 -17.19
CA LEU A 751 1.81 -19.69 -16.93
C LEU A 751 3.17 -19.06 -17.22
N GLN A 752 3.15 -17.78 -17.56
CA GLN A 752 4.37 -17.01 -17.79
C GLN A 752 5.19 -16.88 -16.50
N PRO A 753 6.53 -17.04 -16.56
CA PRO A 753 7.38 -16.87 -15.39
C PRO A 753 7.35 -15.42 -14.90
N ILE A 754 7.53 -15.24 -13.59
CA ILE A 754 7.60 -13.93 -12.95
C ILE A 754 9.06 -13.59 -12.61
N PRO A 755 9.55 -12.38 -12.94
CA PRO A 755 10.92 -12.00 -12.61
C PRO A 755 11.13 -11.78 -11.11
N LEU A 756 12.36 -12.02 -10.65
CA LEU A 756 12.76 -11.96 -9.24
C LEU A 756 12.34 -10.67 -8.52
N TYR A 757 12.53 -9.50 -9.15
CA TYR A 757 12.18 -8.22 -8.52
C TYR A 757 10.66 -8.10 -8.24
N LYS A 758 9.80 -8.69 -9.09
CA LYS A 758 8.36 -8.74 -8.84
C LYS A 758 8.04 -9.70 -7.70
N VAL A 759 8.68 -10.87 -7.63
CA VAL A 759 8.49 -11.79 -6.51
C VAL A 759 8.95 -11.17 -5.19
N GLN A 760 10.12 -10.53 -5.18
CA GLN A 760 10.65 -9.82 -4.02
C GLN A 760 9.66 -8.78 -3.49
N LYS A 761 9.00 -8.03 -4.39
CA LYS A 761 7.93 -7.08 -4.04
C LYS A 761 6.81 -7.75 -3.22
N TYR A 762 6.33 -8.92 -3.64
CA TYR A 762 5.23 -9.64 -2.98
C TYR A 762 5.66 -10.43 -1.74
N ALA A 763 6.83 -11.07 -1.81
CA ALA A 763 7.40 -11.88 -0.73
C ALA A 763 7.73 -11.01 0.49
N LEU A 764 8.40 -9.88 0.28
CA LEU A 764 8.80 -8.96 1.36
C LEU A 764 7.75 -7.89 1.66
N GLU A 765 6.59 -7.96 1.02
CA GLU A 765 5.46 -7.02 1.23
C GLU A 765 5.85 -5.54 1.06
N MET A 766 6.94 -5.28 0.33
CA MET A 766 7.56 -3.95 0.16
C MET A 766 6.66 -2.94 -0.56
N HIS A 767 5.57 -3.41 -1.17
CA HIS A 767 4.57 -2.59 -1.83
C HIS A 767 3.48 -2.09 -0.89
N ARG A 768 3.47 -2.50 0.38
CA ARG A 768 2.41 -2.17 1.34
C ARG A 768 2.62 -0.87 2.09
N SER A 769 3.68 -0.11 1.83
CA SER A 769 3.98 1.09 2.61
C SER A 769 4.36 2.26 1.72
N ASN A 770 3.68 3.40 1.91
CA ASN A 770 4.00 4.67 1.29
C ASN A 770 3.94 5.77 2.38
N PRO A 771 4.99 6.58 2.59
CA PRO A 771 4.99 7.68 3.56
C PRO A 771 3.79 8.63 3.43
N ILE A 772 3.37 8.91 2.20
CA ILE A 772 2.22 9.77 1.88
C ILE A 772 0.93 9.14 2.42
N MET A 773 0.76 7.83 2.26
CA MET A 773 -0.44 7.13 2.75
C MET A 773 -0.46 7.05 4.28
N HIS A 774 0.70 6.93 4.94
CA HIS A 774 0.79 6.98 6.40
C HIS A 774 0.29 8.32 6.94
N SER A 775 0.70 9.42 6.31
CA SER A 775 0.23 10.77 6.65
C SER A 775 -1.28 10.92 6.46
N ILE A 776 -1.85 10.38 5.38
CA ILE A 776 -3.31 10.41 5.17
C ILE A 776 -4.06 9.62 6.26
N ILE A 777 -3.63 8.39 6.53
CA ILE A 777 -4.22 7.52 7.55
C ILE A 777 -4.19 8.19 8.93
N VAL A 778 -3.01 8.66 9.34
CA VAL A 778 -2.81 9.21 10.68
C VAL A 778 -3.48 10.57 10.82
N GLY A 779 -3.47 11.39 9.77
CA GLY A 779 -4.24 12.63 9.73
C GLY A 779 -5.73 12.39 9.98
N TRP A 780 -6.32 11.37 9.34
CA TRP A 780 -7.71 10.99 9.59
C TRP A 780 -7.94 10.50 11.02
N MET A 781 -7.09 9.59 11.51
CA MET A 781 -7.19 9.11 12.89
C MET A 781 -7.10 10.25 13.92
N GLY A 782 -6.26 11.25 13.67
CA GLY A 782 -6.16 12.46 14.50
C GLY A 782 -7.41 13.35 14.43
N ILE A 783 -8.07 13.44 13.28
CA ILE A 783 -9.37 14.15 13.14
C ILE A 783 -10.44 13.44 13.98
N GLU A 784 -10.53 12.12 13.90
CA GLU A 784 -11.51 11.34 14.68
C GLU A 784 -11.21 11.35 16.18
N LEU A 785 -9.92 11.36 16.58
CA LEU A 785 -9.51 11.60 17.97
C LEU A 785 -9.99 12.96 18.45
N ASN A 786 -9.74 14.00 17.67
CA ASN A 786 -10.22 15.35 17.98
C ASN A 786 -11.74 15.34 18.14
N LYS A 787 -12.50 14.83 17.17
CA LYS A 787 -13.97 14.73 17.24
C LYS A 787 -14.45 14.03 18.50
N TYR A 788 -13.84 12.90 18.86
CA TYR A 788 -14.15 12.19 20.10
C TYR A 788 -13.93 13.07 21.33
N LEU A 789 -12.82 13.82 21.38
CA LEU A 789 -12.52 14.74 22.48
C LEU A 789 -13.42 16.00 22.49
N TYR A 790 -13.95 16.44 21.34
CA TYR A 790 -15.03 17.45 21.22
C TYR A 790 -16.38 16.93 21.75
N GLY A 791 -16.48 15.64 22.11
CA GLY A 791 -17.72 15.03 22.60
C GLY A 791 -18.65 14.56 21.47
N ASN A 792 -18.21 14.62 20.21
CA ASN A 792 -19.01 14.12 19.10
C ASN A 792 -19.11 12.58 19.15
N CYS A 793 -20.32 12.05 18.98
CA CYS A 793 -20.63 10.63 18.97
C CYS A 793 -20.73 9.99 17.58
N LYS A 794 -20.62 10.77 16.50
CA LYS A 794 -20.65 10.32 15.10
C LYS A 794 -19.24 10.17 14.55
N GLN A 795 -18.62 9.05 14.89
CA GLN A 795 -17.32 8.67 14.34
C GLN A 795 -17.49 7.99 12.98
N ARG A 796 -16.49 8.20 12.13
CA ARG A 796 -16.47 7.68 10.76
C ARG A 796 -15.18 6.92 10.49
N ASN A 797 -15.31 5.84 9.74
CA ASN A 797 -14.18 5.12 9.16
C ASN A 797 -13.75 5.83 7.88
N MET A 798 -12.49 5.64 7.46
CA MET A 798 -12.02 6.13 6.17
C MET A 798 -11.71 4.95 5.27
N HIS A 799 -12.14 5.06 4.02
CA HIS A 799 -11.66 4.24 2.92
C HIS A 799 -11.03 5.14 1.86
N ILE A 800 -9.79 4.84 1.50
CA ILE A 800 -9.07 5.54 0.45
C ILE A 800 -8.54 4.54 -0.57
N ASP A 801 -8.78 4.81 -1.86
CA ASP A 801 -8.23 4.09 -2.99
C ASP A 801 -7.82 5.09 -4.07
N ILE A 802 -6.54 5.49 -4.03
CA ILE A 802 -5.99 6.52 -4.92
C ILE A 802 -6.07 6.12 -6.38
N ASN A 803 -5.98 4.82 -6.67
CA ASN A 803 -6.10 4.30 -8.02
C ASN A 803 -7.43 4.73 -8.67
N ASN A 804 -8.49 4.81 -7.86
CA ASN A 804 -9.84 5.12 -8.31
C ASN A 804 -10.31 6.52 -7.91
N ASN A 805 -9.43 7.38 -7.39
CA ASN A 805 -9.78 8.68 -6.81
C ASN A 805 -10.86 8.59 -5.71
N ILE A 806 -10.84 7.52 -4.93
CA ILE A 806 -11.79 7.31 -3.83
C ILE A 806 -11.15 7.84 -2.55
N LEU A 807 -11.85 8.75 -1.87
CA LEU A 807 -11.62 9.17 -0.50
C LEU A 807 -12.99 9.34 0.15
N GLU A 808 -13.35 8.39 0.99
CA GLU A 808 -14.68 8.29 1.61
C GLU A 808 -14.54 8.23 3.13
N PHE A 809 -15.46 8.92 3.80
CA PHE A 809 -15.61 8.91 5.25
C PHE A 809 -16.99 8.29 5.54
N ILE A 810 -16.98 7.03 6.00
CA ILE A 810 -18.16 6.14 6.10
C ILE A 810 -18.58 6.00 7.55
#